data_AF-A0A2E9YHK5-F1
#
_entry.id   AF-A0A2E9YHK5-F1
#
_cell.length_a   1.000
_cell.length_b   1.000
_cell.length_c   1.000
_cell.angle_alpha   90.00
_cell.angle_beta   90.00
_cell.angle_gamma   90.00
#
_symmetry.space_group_name_H-M   'P 1'
#
loop_
_entity.id
_entity.type
_entity.pdbx_description
1 polymer ?
#
loop_
_entity_poly.entity_id
_entity_poly.type
_entity_poly.pdbx_seq_one_letter_code
_entity_poly.pdbx_strand_id
1 'polypeptide(L)'
;MCFWLLTFIHGPYRHRETRECRCGNMKLVILESKAKARTIKKYLGRGWMVEACNGHVQDLPSRDGSKQSSKALWASKPGKLPNPPWMWTERAEGIVTKILSKASASGVDEVFIATDPDREGDFIAWRLSIIFAEFPSVARVSFNEITKQAVTEAIDNPLGLDMALVEAAIVRRLMDRLVGFRCSKFCRSWRLRSMGRVQTPTLGFVVNKELEREAHVPKEYHSVSVDSNGVNLKVKFHESNDPDAWLDDRGKYHSNRTSDTKAAKIAHATLMDSNSLTLVSVQEGKVRRRPQPPFTTDTMLQSANSRLGWSISKTSSVASSLYQSGHITYIRTDSTRTNADARETIRELIAQKFGTDHLGKGVGESRKSSKERVQDAHEAIRPTNPENELVETNEDEVALYKLIWARFAASQMSDSVRERRQMILSCEGLDLQLFGSSSWRVHAGWESAYSRYLSDVLTEPPISGFSIGSMWAFDKEPAMVTDVTKPPRRFSESSIIQQMKGAGIGRPSTYVSTVRKLVDRGYVEKDGSSLAPTTEGRLLWLDVVPHYNEESLLEGGLFTSEFTSTMEGNLDKIELGDSNAATTWEDFVGVFRSMHNNALERRRKMPTPRQLRYLERLTSRMSEEEKFAIWGLGGLEALSGEEVRGIIDSLSNAVQGEIQASEKQVALIIRLVEKLSLDLDIFLHEQGIVDIDSLTGGRDGTASMAIDKLISLDNSSPATERQISTILSMSENLEIAIEHAVELVKSESIETITKQDASSLIGILKKRIRSRRRGK
;
A
#
# COMPACT_ATOMS: atom_id res chain seq x y z
N MET A 1 53.07 82.37 -3.80
CA MET A 1 52.39 83.53 -4.40
C MET A 1 50.89 83.25 -4.41
N CYS A 2 50.12 84.22 -3.89
CA CYS A 2 48.69 84.53 -4.07
C CYS A 2 47.65 83.40 -4.01
N PHE A 3 46.79 83.32 -2.99
CA PHE A 3 45.58 84.14 -2.70
C PHE A 3 44.45 84.07 -3.76
N TRP A 4 43.33 83.50 -3.31
CA TRP A 4 41.94 83.99 -3.41
C TRP A 4 40.90 83.39 -4.41
N LEU A 5 39.73 83.12 -3.81
CA LEU A 5 38.33 82.92 -4.26
C LEU A 5 37.88 81.59 -4.91
N LEU A 6 36.94 80.85 -4.28
CA LEU A 6 35.46 81.02 -4.23
C LEU A 6 34.84 80.94 -5.65
N THR A 7 33.85 80.09 -6.01
CA THR A 7 32.79 79.46 -5.21
C THR A 7 31.96 78.44 -6.04
N PHE A 8 31.14 77.63 -5.34
CA PHE A 8 29.81 77.05 -5.71
C PHE A 8 29.78 75.84 -6.69
N ILE A 9 29.12 74.69 -6.47
CA ILE A 9 27.95 74.29 -5.64
C ILE A 9 28.00 72.81 -5.17
N HIS A 10 27.71 72.62 -3.88
CA HIS A 10 27.12 71.49 -3.12
C HIS A 10 26.97 70.08 -3.73
N GLY A 11 27.69 69.12 -3.12
CA GLY A 11 27.18 67.78 -2.83
C GLY A 11 27.55 67.39 -1.39
N PRO A 12 26.61 67.23 -0.45
CA PRO A 12 26.94 66.77 0.88
C PRO A 12 26.88 65.25 0.96
N TYR A 13 28.02 64.66 1.32
CA TYR A 13 28.17 63.57 2.28
C TYR A 13 27.00 62.58 2.41
N ARG A 14 27.23 61.35 1.93
CA ARG A 14 26.46 60.16 2.28
C ARG A 14 26.48 59.97 3.81
N HIS A 15 25.38 60.35 4.46
CA HIS A 15 25.01 59.76 5.74
C HIS A 15 24.86 58.25 5.55
N ARG A 16 25.66 57.46 6.26
CA ARG A 16 25.32 56.07 6.57
C ARG A 16 24.06 56.12 7.43
N GLU A 17 22.90 55.99 6.80
CA GLU A 17 21.71 55.52 7.50
C GLU A 17 22.02 54.13 8.02
N THR A 18 22.19 54.05 9.35
CA THR A 18 21.92 52.83 10.09
C THR A 18 20.48 52.45 9.78
N ARG A 19 20.29 51.54 8.82
CA ARG A 19 19.04 50.81 8.68
C ARG A 19 18.84 50.08 10.00
N GLU A 20 17.99 50.60 10.85
CA GLU A 20 17.31 49.82 11.87
C GLU A 20 16.79 48.56 11.19
N CYS A 21 17.40 47.41 11.48
CA CYS A 21 16.79 46.13 11.22
C CYS A 21 15.49 46.11 12.03
N ARG A 22 14.37 46.45 11.39
CA ARG A 22 13.05 46.04 11.89
C ARG A 22 13.15 44.53 12.05
N CYS A 23 13.24 44.08 13.30
CA CYS A 23 13.12 42.69 13.68
C CYS A 23 11.67 42.31 13.38
N GLY A 24 11.37 42.00 12.12
CA GLY A 24 10.05 41.49 11.75
C GLY A 24 9.82 40.20 12.51
N ASN A 25 8.70 40.10 13.24
CA ASN A 25 8.34 38.92 14.01
C ASN A 25 8.51 37.68 13.14
N MET A 26 9.38 36.77 13.57
CA MET A 26 9.67 35.57 12.79
C MET A 26 8.43 34.68 12.79
N LYS A 27 8.02 34.15 11.63
CA LYS A 27 6.87 33.25 11.54
C LYS A 27 7.35 31.83 11.29
N LEU A 28 6.71 30.82 11.88
CA LEU A 28 7.05 29.41 11.68
C LEU A 28 6.03 28.73 10.77
N VAL A 29 6.50 27.95 9.78
CA VAL A 29 5.69 26.99 9.04
C VAL A 29 6.21 25.58 9.29
N ILE A 30 5.33 24.66 9.68
CA ILE A 30 5.65 23.25 9.96
C ILE A 30 5.02 22.35 8.90
N LEU A 31 5.82 21.47 8.32
CA LEU A 31 5.41 20.52 7.27
C LEU A 31 5.71 19.08 7.63
N GLU A 32 5.12 18.14 6.91
CA GLU A 32 5.39 16.72 7.11
C GLU A 32 6.75 16.27 6.57
N SER A 33 7.22 16.84 5.46
CA SER A 33 8.46 16.39 4.79
C SER A 33 9.47 17.52 4.57
N LYS A 34 10.75 17.16 4.66
CA LYS A 34 11.87 18.09 4.41
C LYS A 34 11.89 18.63 2.99
N ALA A 35 11.46 17.84 2.01
CA ALA A 35 11.44 18.30 0.62
C ALA A 35 10.44 19.44 0.44
N LYS A 36 9.20 19.30 0.98
CA LYS A 36 8.22 20.39 0.97
C LYS A 36 8.74 21.63 1.70
N ALA A 37 9.36 21.44 2.87
CA ALA A 37 9.95 22.54 3.62
C ALA A 37 10.99 23.32 2.81
N ARG A 38 11.87 22.63 2.07
CA ARG A 38 12.83 23.28 1.16
C ARG A 38 12.14 24.06 0.04
N THR A 39 11.10 23.50 -0.58
CA THR A 39 10.33 24.15 -1.65
C THR A 39 9.63 25.41 -1.14
N ILE A 40 8.86 25.30 -0.06
CA ILE A 40 8.12 26.43 0.53
C ILE A 40 9.06 27.52 1.04
N LYS A 41 10.20 27.15 1.61
CA LYS A 41 11.21 28.13 2.06
C LYS A 41 11.69 29.03 0.93
N LYS A 42 11.78 28.52 -0.32
CA LYS A 42 12.12 29.33 -1.50
C LYS A 42 11.05 30.36 -1.83
N TYR A 43 9.77 30.03 -1.61
CA TYR A 43 8.65 30.93 -1.90
C TYR A 43 8.49 32.03 -0.85
N LEU A 44 8.60 31.67 0.43
CA LEU A 44 8.38 32.60 1.55
C LEU A 44 9.57 33.50 1.86
N GLY A 45 10.80 33.04 1.62
CA GLY A 45 12.00 33.87 1.73
C GLY A 45 12.39 34.22 3.18
N ARG A 46 12.85 35.46 3.39
CA ARG A 46 13.33 35.97 4.70
C ARG A 46 12.13 36.28 5.62
N GLY A 47 12.33 36.18 6.94
CA GLY A 47 11.26 36.36 7.94
C GLY A 47 10.50 35.08 8.32
N TRP A 48 10.73 33.98 7.59
CA TRP A 48 10.06 32.70 7.82
C TRP A 48 11.03 31.63 8.32
N MET A 49 10.68 30.94 9.41
CA MET A 49 11.23 29.65 9.79
C MET A 49 10.39 28.56 9.14
N VAL A 50 10.99 27.62 8.39
CA VAL A 50 10.25 26.54 7.72
C VAL A 50 10.89 25.22 8.12
N GLU A 51 10.14 24.39 8.85
CA GLU A 51 10.62 23.17 9.49
C GLU A 51 9.77 21.96 9.10
N ALA A 52 10.32 20.75 9.29
CA ALA A 52 9.62 19.50 8.97
C ALA A 52 9.57 18.54 10.15
N CYS A 53 8.37 18.02 10.47
CA CYS A 53 8.14 17.07 11.55
C CYS A 53 8.44 15.61 11.17
N ASN A 54 8.67 15.32 9.88
CA ASN A 54 8.97 13.99 9.32
C ASN A 54 7.84 12.95 9.50
N GLY A 55 6.61 13.35 9.18
CA GLY A 55 5.42 12.49 9.22
C GLY A 55 4.65 12.57 10.55
N HIS A 56 4.05 11.46 10.97
CA HIS A 56 3.28 11.41 12.22
C HIS A 56 4.16 11.72 13.43
N VAL A 57 3.76 12.72 14.22
CA VAL A 57 4.47 13.12 15.44
C VAL A 57 4.07 12.27 16.65
N GLN A 58 2.79 11.93 16.75
CA GLN A 58 2.26 11.09 17.81
C GLN A 58 1.27 10.08 17.22
N ASP A 59 1.18 8.90 17.84
CA ASP A 59 0.27 7.83 17.45
C ASP A 59 -0.16 7.01 18.67
N LEU A 60 -1.03 6.02 18.46
CA LEU A 60 -1.45 5.08 19.48
C LEU A 60 -0.25 4.33 20.08
N PRO A 61 -0.26 4.06 21.40
CA PRO A 61 0.85 3.40 22.09
C PRO A 61 1.34 2.13 21.39
N SER A 62 2.63 2.05 21.04
CA SER A 62 3.19 0.85 20.43
C SER A 62 4.61 0.60 20.95
N ARG A 63 4.92 -0.68 21.25
CA ARG A 63 6.29 -1.18 21.49
C ARG A 63 7.12 -0.46 22.56
N ASP A 64 6.50 0.20 23.53
CA ASP A 64 7.17 0.89 24.65
C ASP A 64 7.26 0.04 25.93
N GLY A 65 6.71 -1.18 25.92
CA GLY A 65 6.64 -2.07 27.07
C GLY A 65 5.64 -1.64 28.15
N SER A 66 4.87 -0.58 27.95
CA SER A 66 3.89 -0.11 28.92
C SER A 66 2.59 -0.94 28.89
N LYS A 67 1.80 -0.87 29.97
CA LYS A 67 0.43 -1.43 29.98
C LYS A 67 -0.44 -0.86 28.87
N GLN A 68 -0.11 0.32 28.33
CA GLN A 68 -0.91 0.98 27.29
C GLN A 68 -0.65 0.39 25.90
N SER A 69 0.59 -0.01 25.57
CA SER A 69 0.88 -0.63 24.26
C SER A 69 0.29 -2.03 24.10
N SER A 70 -0.05 -2.70 25.20
CA SER A 70 -0.74 -4.00 25.20
C SER A 70 -2.27 -3.91 25.11
N LYS A 71 -2.85 -2.69 25.11
CA LYS A 71 -4.30 -2.50 25.02
C LYS A 71 -4.77 -2.46 23.56
N ALA A 72 -5.89 -3.14 23.31
CA ALA A 72 -6.63 -3.07 22.05
C ALA A 72 -7.76 -2.02 22.08
N LEU A 73 -8.16 -1.58 23.28
CA LEU A 73 -9.31 -0.72 23.51
C LEU A 73 -9.06 0.18 24.73
N TRP A 74 -9.55 1.42 24.66
CA TRP A 74 -9.58 2.36 25.77
C TRP A 74 -11.03 2.74 26.09
N ALA A 75 -11.32 2.97 27.37
CA ALA A 75 -12.65 3.39 27.80
C ALA A 75 -12.93 4.85 27.40
N SER A 76 -14.18 5.16 27.14
CA SER A 76 -14.70 6.50 26.90
C SER A 76 -16.03 6.71 27.65
N LYS A 77 -16.40 7.97 27.84
CA LYS A 77 -17.75 8.33 28.30
C LYS A 77 -18.74 8.21 27.13
N PRO A 78 -20.04 7.95 27.37
CA PRO A 78 -21.05 7.92 26.31
C PRO A 78 -21.00 9.18 25.44
N GLY A 79 -21.04 8.99 24.11
CA GLY A 79 -21.00 10.10 23.15
C GLY A 79 -19.64 10.79 23.02
N LYS A 80 -18.55 10.16 23.49
CA LYS A 80 -17.18 10.65 23.32
C LYS A 80 -16.27 9.55 22.78
N LEU A 81 -15.34 9.95 21.91
CA LEU A 81 -14.27 9.06 21.47
C LEU A 81 -13.32 8.71 22.62
N PRO A 82 -12.71 7.51 22.63
CA PRO A 82 -11.61 7.21 23.51
C PRO A 82 -10.45 8.18 23.34
N ASN A 83 -9.87 8.60 24.46
CA ASN A 83 -8.67 9.44 24.48
C ASN A 83 -7.47 8.64 25.01
N PRO A 84 -6.85 7.78 24.18
CA PRO A 84 -5.64 7.06 24.56
C PRO A 84 -4.48 8.04 24.80
N PRO A 85 -3.44 7.63 25.53
CA PRO A 85 -2.22 8.44 25.60
C PRO A 85 -1.56 8.45 24.22
N TRP A 86 -1.66 9.57 23.51
CA TRP A 86 -0.98 9.79 22.23
C TRP A 86 0.52 9.89 22.48
N MET A 87 1.26 8.88 22.05
CA MET A 87 2.70 8.77 22.33
C MET A 87 3.52 9.22 21.13
N TRP A 88 4.71 9.74 21.39
CA TRP A 88 5.66 10.05 20.35
C TRP A 88 5.95 8.82 19.47
N THR A 89 5.94 9.05 18.17
CA THR A 89 6.48 8.07 17.22
C THR A 89 8.00 8.04 17.30
N GLU A 90 8.62 7.01 16.71
CA GLU A 90 10.07 6.86 16.74
C GLU A 90 10.76 8.13 16.20
N ARG A 91 11.68 8.72 16.98
CA ARG A 91 12.46 9.93 16.64
C ARG A 91 11.70 11.26 16.62
N ALA A 92 10.36 11.27 16.59
CA ALA A 92 9.57 12.50 16.48
C ALA A 92 9.75 13.45 17.68
N GLU A 93 9.84 12.91 18.90
CA GLU A 93 10.01 13.72 20.11
C GLU A 93 11.24 14.64 20.01
N GLY A 94 12.39 14.08 19.62
CA GLY A 94 13.63 14.84 19.47
C GLY A 94 13.56 15.89 18.35
N ILE A 95 12.90 15.55 17.24
CA ILE A 95 12.71 16.48 16.10
C ILE A 95 11.84 17.66 16.52
N VAL A 96 10.66 17.38 17.08
CA VAL A 96 9.68 18.41 17.42
C VAL A 96 10.17 19.28 18.58
N THR A 97 10.83 18.70 19.58
CA THR A 97 11.44 19.47 20.69
C THR A 97 12.50 20.44 20.17
N LYS A 98 13.29 20.03 19.16
CA LYS A 98 14.27 20.91 18.51
C LYS A 98 13.61 22.05 17.72
N ILE A 99 12.46 21.79 17.09
CA ILE A 99 11.68 22.83 16.39
C ILE A 99 11.14 23.84 17.40
N LEU A 100 10.54 23.36 18.50
CA LEU A 100 10.02 24.20 19.59
C LEU A 100 11.11 25.12 20.15
N SER A 101 12.25 24.56 20.55
CA SER A 101 13.34 25.35 21.15
C SER A 101 13.89 26.40 20.18
N LYS A 102 14.03 26.05 18.90
CA LYS A 102 14.47 26.98 17.86
C LYS A 102 13.47 28.10 17.63
N ALA A 103 12.17 27.78 17.57
CA ALA A 103 11.11 28.75 17.37
C ALA A 103 11.01 29.76 18.52
N SER A 104 11.03 29.28 19.77
CA SER A 104 11.03 30.15 20.95
C SER A 104 12.28 31.03 21.00
N ALA A 105 13.47 30.48 20.75
CA ALA A 105 14.71 31.24 20.74
C ALA A 105 14.79 32.30 19.63
N SER A 106 13.99 32.16 18.57
CA SER A 106 13.96 33.10 17.45
C SER A 106 12.83 34.13 17.53
N GLY A 107 12.09 34.17 18.65
CA GLY A 107 10.97 35.10 18.83
C GLY A 107 9.83 34.86 17.85
N VAL A 108 9.45 33.60 17.64
CA VAL A 108 8.30 33.25 16.80
C VAL A 108 6.99 33.52 17.54
N ASP A 109 6.09 34.29 16.93
CA ASP A 109 4.75 34.57 17.48
C ASP A 109 3.61 33.86 16.74
N GLU A 110 3.82 33.54 15.45
CA GLU A 110 2.83 32.88 14.59
C GLU A 110 3.36 31.55 14.05
N VAL A 111 2.60 30.48 14.28
CA VAL A 111 2.89 29.11 13.82
C VAL A 111 1.81 28.65 12.85
N PHE A 112 2.22 28.30 11.63
CA PHE A 112 1.36 27.74 10.59
C PHE A 112 1.67 26.25 10.40
N ILE A 113 0.65 25.41 10.48
CA ILE A 113 0.76 23.97 10.28
C ILE A 113 0.25 23.64 8.87
N ALA A 114 1.18 23.27 7.99
CA ALA A 114 0.95 23.02 6.57
C ALA A 114 1.14 21.54 6.20
N THR A 115 0.33 20.68 6.82
CA THR A 115 0.25 19.24 6.54
C THR A 115 -0.63 18.97 5.31
N ASP A 116 -0.63 17.73 4.80
CA ASP A 116 -1.36 17.40 3.58
C ASP A 116 -2.89 17.56 3.71
N PRO A 117 -3.62 17.82 2.60
CA PRO A 117 -5.07 18.03 2.59
C PRO A 117 -5.86 16.71 2.67
N ASP A 118 -5.51 15.81 3.61
CA ASP A 118 -6.23 14.56 3.86
C ASP A 118 -6.42 14.29 5.36
N ARG A 119 -7.23 13.27 5.70
CA ARG A 119 -7.50 12.88 7.10
C ARG A 119 -6.24 12.60 7.92
N GLU A 120 -5.18 12.09 7.29
CA GLU A 120 -3.93 11.78 7.99
C GLU A 120 -3.18 13.08 8.29
N GLY A 121 -3.14 14.01 7.33
CA GLY A 121 -2.58 15.35 7.49
C GLY A 121 -3.29 16.19 8.54
N ASP A 122 -4.63 16.15 8.60
CA ASP A 122 -5.40 16.86 9.63
C ASP A 122 -5.20 16.27 11.03
N PHE A 123 -5.06 14.95 11.14
CA PHE A 123 -4.65 14.35 12.41
C PHE A 123 -3.26 14.81 12.86
N ILE A 124 -2.28 14.88 11.94
CA ILE A 124 -0.94 15.40 12.26
C ILE A 124 -1.05 16.86 12.71
N ALA A 125 -1.84 17.67 11.99
CA ALA A 125 -2.05 19.07 12.35
C ALA A 125 -2.68 19.23 13.72
N TRP A 126 -3.69 18.41 14.04
CA TRP A 126 -4.29 18.40 15.36
C TRP A 126 -3.27 18.09 16.46
N ARG A 127 -2.42 17.06 16.29
CA ARG A 127 -1.38 16.77 17.28
C ARG A 127 -0.37 17.91 17.42
N LEU A 128 0.07 18.50 16.31
CA LEU A 128 0.98 19.64 16.31
C LEU A 128 0.35 20.86 16.99
N SER A 129 -0.93 21.14 16.76
CA SER A 129 -1.62 22.29 17.38
C SER A 129 -1.59 22.23 18.91
N ILE A 130 -1.74 21.02 19.48
CA ILE A 130 -1.66 20.80 20.93
C ILE A 130 -0.22 20.98 21.42
N ILE A 131 0.77 20.46 20.67
CA ILE A 131 2.19 20.55 21.05
C ILE A 131 2.71 21.99 21.00
N PHE A 132 2.21 22.80 20.06
CA PHE A 132 2.62 24.20 19.86
C PHE A 132 1.67 25.21 20.53
N ALA A 133 0.76 24.76 21.41
CA ALA A 133 -0.28 25.60 21.99
C ALA A 133 0.23 26.78 22.85
N GLU A 134 1.48 26.74 23.31
CA GLU A 134 2.11 27.82 24.09
C GLU A 134 2.53 29.03 23.21
N PHE A 135 2.48 28.91 21.88
CA PHE A 135 2.75 30.04 20.98
C PHE A 135 1.51 30.95 20.86
N PRO A 136 1.68 32.29 20.73
CA PRO A 136 0.57 33.24 20.70
C PRO A 136 -0.49 32.96 19.61
N SER A 137 -0.05 32.50 18.45
CA SER A 137 -0.93 32.15 17.33
C SER A 137 -0.51 30.84 16.69
N VAL A 138 -1.46 29.91 16.56
CA VAL A 138 -1.28 28.62 15.87
C VAL A 138 -2.44 28.40 14.90
N ALA A 139 -2.14 28.25 13.61
CA ALA A 139 -3.13 28.16 12.55
C ALA A 139 -2.86 26.98 11.59
N ARG A 140 -3.93 26.45 10.97
CA ARG A 140 -3.85 25.38 9.97
C ARG A 140 -3.89 25.99 8.56
N VAL A 141 -2.99 25.55 7.69
CA VAL A 141 -2.93 25.99 6.28
C VAL A 141 -2.92 24.78 5.39
N SER A 142 -3.73 24.75 4.33
CA SER A 142 -3.84 23.59 3.43
C SER A 142 -3.82 24.03 1.97
N PHE A 143 -3.20 23.24 1.10
CA PHE A 143 -3.14 23.50 -0.35
C PHE A 143 -3.05 22.18 -1.12
N ASN A 144 -3.61 22.17 -2.34
CA ASN A 144 -3.59 20.99 -3.23
C ASN A 144 -2.35 20.94 -4.13
N GLU A 145 -1.63 22.04 -4.25
CA GLU A 145 -0.43 22.18 -5.04
C GLU A 145 0.58 23.10 -4.34
N ILE A 146 1.87 22.84 -4.56
CA ILE A 146 2.97 23.58 -3.92
C ILE A 146 3.52 24.63 -4.90
N THR A 147 2.66 25.60 -5.25
CA THR A 147 3.01 26.77 -6.08
C THR A 147 3.17 28.00 -5.19
N LYS A 148 3.93 29.01 -5.66
CA LYS A 148 4.13 30.26 -4.89
C LYS A 148 2.78 30.94 -4.60
N GLN A 149 1.88 30.96 -5.57
CA GLN A 149 0.55 31.54 -5.43
C GLN A 149 -0.28 30.78 -4.40
N ALA A 150 -0.46 29.47 -4.55
CA ALA A 150 -1.27 28.67 -3.63
C ALA A 150 -0.76 28.72 -2.19
N VAL A 151 0.57 28.68 -2.00
CA VAL A 151 1.18 28.76 -0.66
C VAL A 151 0.95 30.13 -0.01
N THR A 152 1.06 31.22 -0.78
CA THR A 152 0.85 32.58 -0.25
C THR A 152 -0.61 32.79 0.10
N GLU A 153 -1.52 32.43 -0.80
CA GLU A 153 -2.98 32.54 -0.60
C GLU A 153 -3.46 31.74 0.62
N ALA A 154 -2.93 30.53 0.81
CA ALA A 154 -3.30 29.68 1.94
C ALA A 154 -2.77 30.21 3.29
N ILE A 155 -1.62 30.90 3.29
CA ILE A 155 -1.08 31.55 4.49
C ILE A 155 -1.86 32.83 4.82
N ASP A 156 -2.27 33.59 3.80
CA ASP A 156 -3.05 34.81 3.97
C ASP A 156 -4.49 34.50 4.43
N ASN A 157 -4.98 33.30 4.13
CA ASN A 157 -6.31 32.81 4.52
C ASN A 157 -6.22 31.49 5.30
N PRO A 158 -5.63 31.50 6.51
CA PRO A 158 -5.47 30.29 7.30
C PRO A 158 -6.84 29.73 7.70
N LEU A 159 -6.96 28.41 7.63
CA LEU A 159 -8.16 27.67 8.00
C LEU A 159 -8.10 27.24 9.47
N GLY A 160 -9.27 26.92 10.02
CA GLY A 160 -9.35 26.15 11.26
C GLY A 160 -8.97 24.68 11.02
N LEU A 161 -8.68 23.95 12.11
CA LEU A 161 -8.62 22.49 12.04
C LEU A 161 -10.00 21.94 11.71
N ASP A 162 -10.06 21.04 10.71
CA ASP A 162 -11.28 20.32 10.41
C ASP A 162 -11.39 19.14 11.38
N MET A 163 -12.15 19.35 12.47
CA MET A 163 -12.33 18.32 13.49
C MET A 163 -13.06 17.09 12.96
N ALA A 164 -13.86 17.19 11.90
CA ALA A 164 -14.52 16.04 11.29
C ALA A 164 -13.48 15.10 10.63
N LEU A 165 -12.52 15.66 9.88
CA LEU A 165 -11.39 14.91 9.33
C LEU A 165 -10.53 14.29 10.45
N VAL A 166 -10.25 15.05 11.52
CA VAL A 166 -9.47 14.56 12.67
C VAL A 166 -10.18 13.38 13.35
N GLU A 167 -11.48 13.50 13.63
CA GLU A 167 -12.26 12.46 14.28
C GLU A 167 -12.40 11.20 13.42
N ALA A 168 -12.63 11.36 12.10
CA ALA A 168 -12.62 10.23 11.16
C ALA A 168 -11.27 9.49 11.20
N ALA A 169 -10.16 10.24 11.22
CA ALA A 169 -8.82 9.68 11.31
C ALA A 169 -8.58 8.98 12.67
N ILE A 170 -9.12 9.49 13.77
CA ILE A 170 -9.06 8.85 15.10
C ILE A 170 -9.84 7.53 15.08
N VAL A 171 -11.09 7.55 14.60
CA VAL A 171 -11.95 6.35 14.53
C VAL A 171 -11.29 5.28 13.69
N ARG A 172 -10.75 5.63 12.51
CA ARG A 172 -9.98 4.73 11.66
C ARG A 172 -8.81 4.07 12.41
N ARG A 173 -8.01 4.85 13.14
CA ARG A 173 -6.86 4.32 13.92
C ARG A 173 -7.31 3.40 15.05
N LEU A 174 -8.40 3.75 15.74
CA LEU A 174 -8.96 2.93 16.82
C LEU A 174 -9.52 1.60 16.27
N MET A 175 -10.23 1.63 15.14
CA MET A 175 -10.73 0.44 14.44
C MET A 175 -9.58 -0.48 14.01
N ASP A 176 -8.59 0.06 13.31
CA ASP A 176 -7.43 -0.69 12.83
C ASP A 176 -6.63 -1.27 14.00
N ARG A 177 -6.53 -0.54 15.13
CA ARG A 177 -5.93 -1.04 16.38
C ARG A 177 -6.73 -2.20 16.97
N LEU A 178 -8.04 -2.08 17.08
CA LEU A 178 -8.90 -3.09 17.71
C LEU A 178 -8.87 -4.40 16.91
N VAL A 179 -9.16 -4.32 15.60
CA VAL A 179 -9.14 -5.48 14.69
C VAL A 179 -7.73 -6.06 14.62
N GLY A 180 -6.74 -5.23 14.35
CA GLY A 180 -5.35 -5.64 14.20
C GLY A 180 -4.84 -6.39 15.43
N PHE A 181 -5.09 -5.88 16.64
CA PHE A 181 -4.58 -6.47 17.86
C PHE A 181 -5.28 -7.79 18.22
N ARG A 182 -6.62 -7.80 18.20
CA ARG A 182 -7.44 -8.96 18.60
C ARG A 182 -7.37 -10.09 17.57
N CYS A 183 -7.57 -9.78 16.30
CA CYS A 183 -7.56 -10.79 15.23
C CYS A 183 -6.14 -11.30 14.96
N SER A 184 -5.10 -10.48 15.11
CA SER A 184 -3.71 -11.00 15.02
C SER A 184 -3.36 -11.91 16.20
N LYS A 185 -3.87 -11.63 17.41
CA LYS A 185 -3.72 -12.59 18.53
C LYS A 185 -4.43 -13.91 18.24
N PHE A 186 -5.59 -13.84 17.58
CA PHE A 186 -6.33 -15.02 17.15
C PHE A 186 -5.56 -15.86 16.11
N CYS A 187 -5.12 -15.27 14.99
CA CYS A 187 -4.46 -16.02 13.92
C CYS A 187 -3.09 -16.60 14.31
N ARG A 188 -2.42 -16.04 15.33
CA ARG A 188 -1.14 -16.59 15.83
C ARG A 188 -1.26 -18.00 16.41
N SER A 189 -2.47 -18.46 16.75
CA SER A 189 -2.71 -19.88 17.05
C SER A 189 -2.40 -20.80 15.85
N TRP A 190 -2.42 -20.27 14.63
CA TRP A 190 -2.01 -20.94 13.39
C TRP A 190 -0.59 -20.55 12.93
N ARG A 191 0.23 -19.94 13.81
CA ARG A 191 1.57 -19.37 13.48
C ARG A 191 1.56 -18.25 12.43
N LEU A 192 0.39 -17.67 12.13
CA LEU A 192 0.26 -16.57 11.18
C LEU A 192 0.65 -15.23 11.83
N ARG A 193 1.19 -14.30 11.03
CA ARG A 193 1.75 -13.04 11.54
C ARG A 193 0.68 -12.07 12.06
N SER A 194 -0.37 -11.83 11.28
CA SER A 194 -1.34 -10.76 11.56
C SER A 194 -2.54 -10.72 10.63
N MET A 195 -3.65 -10.19 11.12
CA MET A 195 -4.85 -9.88 10.35
C MET A 195 -5.10 -8.37 10.35
N GLY A 196 -5.77 -7.86 9.32
CA GLY A 196 -6.15 -6.45 9.25
C GLY A 196 -7.36 -6.27 8.36
N ARG A 197 -8.22 -5.31 8.72
CA ARG A 197 -9.50 -5.07 8.06
C ARG A 197 -9.43 -4.94 6.54
N VAL A 198 -8.47 -4.19 6.00
CA VAL A 198 -8.30 -4.03 4.55
C VAL A 198 -7.38 -5.09 3.94
N GLN A 199 -6.33 -5.49 4.67
CA GLN A 199 -5.36 -6.47 4.20
C GLN A 199 -6.00 -7.85 3.95
N THR A 200 -6.83 -8.31 4.88
CA THR A 200 -7.35 -9.68 4.86
C THR A 200 -8.33 -9.92 3.70
N PRO A 201 -9.33 -9.06 3.41
CA PRO A 201 -10.15 -9.21 2.20
C PRO A 201 -9.33 -9.05 0.91
N THR A 202 -8.31 -8.20 0.89
CA THR A 202 -7.41 -8.08 -0.27
C THR A 202 -6.67 -9.38 -0.54
N LEU A 203 -6.20 -10.08 0.50
CA LEU A 203 -5.65 -11.43 0.38
C LEU A 203 -6.70 -12.40 -0.17
N GLY A 204 -7.94 -12.28 0.29
CA GLY A 204 -9.05 -13.10 -0.19
C GLY A 204 -9.26 -13.04 -1.70
N PHE A 205 -9.13 -11.87 -2.32
CA PHE A 205 -9.15 -11.76 -3.79
C PHE A 205 -8.04 -12.59 -4.44
N VAL A 206 -6.81 -12.52 -3.92
CA VAL A 206 -5.67 -13.28 -4.47
C VAL A 206 -5.89 -14.78 -4.30
N VAL A 207 -6.33 -15.24 -3.12
CA VAL A 207 -6.59 -16.67 -2.87
C VAL A 207 -7.75 -17.18 -3.71
N ASN A 208 -8.87 -16.46 -3.76
CA ASN A 208 -10.02 -16.85 -4.59
C ASN A 208 -9.67 -16.90 -6.07
N LYS A 209 -8.82 -15.98 -6.55
CA LYS A 209 -8.32 -16.02 -7.94
C LYS A 209 -7.48 -17.27 -8.21
N GLU A 210 -6.67 -17.71 -7.24
CA GLU A 210 -5.88 -18.93 -7.40
C GLU A 210 -6.74 -20.18 -7.37
N LEU A 211 -7.78 -20.23 -6.52
CA LEU A 211 -8.76 -21.31 -6.54
C LEU A 211 -9.54 -21.39 -7.87
N GLU A 212 -9.94 -20.24 -8.43
CA GLU A 212 -10.57 -20.17 -9.76
C GLU A 212 -9.64 -20.71 -10.86
N ARG A 213 -8.33 -20.50 -10.72
CA ARG A 213 -7.32 -21.02 -11.65
C ARG A 213 -7.12 -22.52 -11.52
N GLU A 214 -7.09 -23.04 -10.30
CA GLU A 214 -6.91 -24.47 -10.02
C GLU A 214 -8.15 -25.28 -10.43
N ALA A 215 -9.34 -24.71 -10.30
CA ALA A 215 -10.60 -25.33 -10.73
C ALA A 215 -10.84 -25.29 -12.25
N HIS A 216 -9.98 -24.60 -13.02
CA HIS A 216 -10.13 -24.44 -14.46
C HIS A 216 -9.91 -25.77 -15.19
N VAL A 217 -10.91 -26.19 -15.97
CA VAL A 217 -10.82 -27.34 -16.87
C VAL A 217 -10.63 -26.82 -18.30
N PRO A 218 -9.46 -27.06 -18.94
CA PRO A 218 -9.21 -26.59 -20.30
C PRO A 218 -10.20 -27.19 -21.31
N LYS A 219 -10.80 -26.32 -22.13
CA LYS A 219 -11.67 -26.71 -23.25
C LYS A 219 -10.91 -26.56 -24.56
N GLU A 220 -10.77 -27.66 -25.29
CA GLU A 220 -10.15 -27.66 -26.63
C GLU A 220 -11.02 -26.89 -27.63
N TYR A 221 -10.36 -26.18 -28.54
CA TYR A 221 -10.98 -25.57 -29.69
C TYR A 221 -10.02 -25.55 -30.88
N HIS A 222 -10.61 -25.56 -32.07
CA HIS A 222 -9.92 -25.32 -33.33
C HIS A 222 -10.35 -23.99 -33.90
N SER A 223 -9.41 -23.29 -34.52
CA SER A 223 -9.68 -22.12 -35.35
C SER A 223 -8.92 -22.23 -36.66
N VAL A 224 -9.57 -21.83 -37.75
CA VAL A 224 -8.98 -21.82 -39.09
C VAL A 224 -8.98 -20.38 -39.60
N SER A 225 -7.84 -19.92 -40.08
CA SER A 225 -7.67 -18.55 -40.56
C SER A 225 -6.68 -18.46 -41.71
N VAL A 226 -6.81 -17.40 -42.50
CA VAL A 226 -5.87 -17.08 -43.58
C VAL A 226 -5.64 -15.56 -43.60
N ASP A 227 -4.41 -15.14 -43.85
CA ASP A 227 -4.07 -13.74 -44.07
C ASP A 227 -4.29 -13.41 -45.55
N SER A 228 -5.05 -12.36 -45.85
CA SER A 228 -5.31 -11.90 -47.21
C SER A 228 -5.57 -10.39 -47.23
N ASN A 229 -4.95 -9.67 -48.17
CA ASN A 229 -5.03 -8.21 -48.29
C ASN A 229 -4.68 -7.47 -46.99
N GLY A 230 -3.71 -7.99 -46.24
CA GLY A 230 -3.29 -7.45 -44.94
C GLY A 230 -4.30 -7.64 -43.80
N VAL A 231 -5.31 -8.52 -43.99
CA VAL A 231 -6.35 -8.81 -43.01
C VAL A 231 -6.31 -10.29 -42.63
N ASN A 232 -6.30 -10.57 -41.33
CA ASN A 232 -6.49 -11.92 -40.83
C ASN A 232 -7.98 -12.29 -40.87
N LEU A 233 -8.33 -13.23 -41.76
CA LEU A 233 -9.69 -13.71 -41.98
C LEU A 233 -9.88 -15.05 -41.29
N LYS A 234 -11.00 -15.22 -40.60
CA LYS A 234 -11.28 -16.42 -39.79
C LYS A 234 -12.54 -17.12 -40.27
N VAL A 235 -12.51 -18.44 -40.35
CA VAL A 235 -13.67 -19.26 -40.66
C VAL A 235 -14.71 -19.11 -39.55
N LYS A 236 -15.96 -18.90 -39.92
CA LYS A 236 -17.12 -18.92 -39.03
C LYS A 236 -17.69 -20.34 -39.02
N PHE A 237 -17.60 -21.02 -37.89
CA PHE A 237 -18.05 -22.42 -37.77
C PHE A 237 -19.52 -22.55 -37.41
N HIS A 238 -20.02 -21.65 -36.56
CA HIS A 238 -21.35 -21.72 -35.97
C HIS A 238 -21.99 -20.34 -35.96
N GLU A 239 -23.32 -20.26 -35.94
CA GLU A 239 -24.10 -19.11 -35.51
C GLU A 239 -24.28 -19.11 -33.98
N SER A 240 -24.69 -17.98 -33.40
CA SER A 240 -24.81 -17.85 -31.93
C SER A 240 -25.92 -18.70 -31.32
N ASN A 241 -26.90 -19.12 -32.14
CA ASN A 241 -28.05 -19.93 -31.74
C ASN A 241 -27.90 -21.42 -32.11
N ASP A 242 -26.76 -21.82 -32.70
CA ASP A 242 -26.52 -23.21 -33.03
C ASP A 242 -26.33 -24.04 -31.75
N PRO A 243 -26.86 -25.27 -31.69
CA PRO A 243 -26.67 -26.17 -30.54
C PRO A 243 -25.20 -26.43 -30.22
N ASP A 244 -24.35 -26.47 -31.26
CA ASP A 244 -22.92 -26.77 -31.16
C ASP A 244 -22.04 -25.49 -31.12
N ALA A 245 -22.65 -24.32 -30.91
CA ALA A 245 -21.93 -23.06 -30.83
C ALA A 245 -20.87 -23.09 -29.72
N TRP A 246 -19.62 -22.77 -30.06
CA TRP A 246 -18.53 -22.82 -29.10
C TRP A 246 -18.59 -21.65 -28.12
N LEU A 247 -18.62 -21.96 -26.82
CA LEU A 247 -18.65 -21.01 -25.71
C LEU A 247 -17.39 -21.14 -24.85
N ASP A 248 -16.82 -20.00 -24.41
CA ASP A 248 -15.76 -20.02 -23.41
C ASP A 248 -16.27 -20.32 -21.99
N ASP A 249 -15.36 -20.33 -21.02
CA ASP A 249 -15.67 -20.64 -19.62
C ASP A 249 -16.60 -19.63 -18.95
N ARG A 250 -16.84 -18.47 -19.58
CA ARG A 250 -17.78 -17.44 -19.13
C ARG A 250 -19.10 -17.46 -19.91
N GLY A 251 -19.31 -18.48 -20.74
CA GLY A 251 -20.48 -18.58 -21.62
C GLY A 251 -20.46 -17.58 -22.78
N LYS A 252 -19.31 -16.94 -23.06
CA LYS A 252 -19.21 -16.03 -24.20
C LYS A 252 -19.02 -16.84 -25.48
N TYR A 253 -19.85 -16.57 -26.46
CA TYR A 253 -19.81 -17.17 -27.79
C TYR A 253 -18.63 -16.66 -28.63
N HIS A 254 -17.96 -17.59 -29.32
CA HIS A 254 -16.88 -17.30 -30.28
C HIS A 254 -17.15 -18.02 -31.60
N SER A 255 -17.59 -17.25 -32.60
CA SER A 255 -17.96 -17.77 -33.92
C SER A 255 -16.83 -18.43 -34.71
N ASN A 256 -15.57 -18.06 -34.41
CA ASN A 256 -14.36 -18.59 -35.07
C ASN A 256 -13.74 -19.80 -34.38
N ARG A 257 -14.49 -20.46 -33.49
CA ARG A 257 -14.01 -21.62 -32.73
C ARG A 257 -14.98 -22.78 -32.90
N THR A 258 -14.46 -23.99 -32.94
CA THR A 258 -15.24 -25.22 -32.94
C THR A 258 -14.53 -26.30 -32.12
N SER A 259 -15.29 -27.18 -31.47
CA SER A 259 -14.78 -28.43 -30.91
C SER A 259 -14.77 -29.57 -31.93
N ASP A 260 -15.38 -29.37 -33.11
CA ASP A 260 -15.39 -30.37 -34.19
C ASP A 260 -14.07 -30.32 -34.98
N THR A 261 -13.16 -31.22 -34.65
CA THR A 261 -11.87 -31.39 -35.35
C THR A 261 -12.06 -31.73 -36.83
N LYS A 262 -13.11 -32.47 -37.20
CA LYS A 262 -13.35 -32.87 -38.59
C LYS A 262 -13.76 -31.67 -39.42
N ALA A 263 -14.70 -30.86 -38.92
CA ALA A 263 -15.10 -29.62 -39.58
C ALA A 263 -13.91 -28.66 -39.76
N ALA A 264 -13.06 -28.52 -38.75
CA ALA A 264 -11.87 -27.68 -38.84
C ALA A 264 -10.85 -28.19 -39.87
N LYS A 265 -10.59 -29.50 -39.91
CA LYS A 265 -9.68 -30.11 -40.91
C LYS A 265 -10.21 -29.95 -42.34
N ILE A 266 -11.52 -30.14 -42.55
CA ILE A 266 -12.15 -29.93 -43.86
C ILE A 266 -11.98 -28.47 -44.28
N ALA A 267 -12.35 -27.52 -43.42
CA ALA A 267 -12.22 -26.10 -43.73
C ALA A 267 -10.77 -25.69 -44.03
N HIS A 268 -9.79 -26.23 -43.29
CA HIS A 268 -8.37 -25.97 -43.54
C HIS A 268 -7.91 -26.57 -44.88
N ALA A 269 -8.23 -27.82 -45.17
CA ALA A 269 -7.88 -28.47 -46.43
C ALA A 269 -8.48 -27.73 -47.64
N THR A 270 -9.77 -27.37 -47.59
CA THR A 270 -10.42 -26.61 -48.65
C THR A 270 -9.76 -25.25 -48.89
N LEU A 271 -9.33 -24.57 -47.84
CA LEU A 271 -8.57 -23.33 -47.99
C LEU A 271 -7.19 -23.58 -48.59
N MET A 272 -6.50 -24.68 -48.25
CA MET A 272 -5.20 -25.03 -48.84
C MET A 272 -5.30 -25.40 -50.33
N ASP A 273 -6.43 -25.99 -50.75
CA ASP A 273 -6.71 -26.32 -52.16
C ASP A 273 -7.17 -25.10 -52.98
N SER A 274 -7.42 -23.98 -52.32
CA SER A 274 -7.83 -22.71 -52.93
C SER A 274 -6.67 -21.73 -52.99
N ASN A 275 -6.78 -20.69 -53.83
CA ASN A 275 -5.74 -19.64 -53.94
C ASN A 275 -6.26 -18.22 -53.65
N SER A 276 -7.56 -18.06 -53.43
CA SER A 276 -8.17 -16.75 -53.24
C SER A 276 -9.52 -16.82 -52.54
N LEU A 277 -9.98 -15.69 -52.05
CA LEU A 277 -11.31 -15.49 -51.46
C LEU A 277 -12.10 -14.47 -52.26
N THR A 278 -13.41 -14.62 -52.31
CA THR A 278 -14.31 -13.63 -52.92
C THR A 278 -14.95 -12.78 -51.83
N LEU A 279 -14.87 -11.46 -51.95
CA LEU A 279 -15.50 -10.54 -51.02
C LEU A 279 -17.02 -10.51 -51.24
N VAL A 280 -17.79 -10.97 -50.25
CA VAL A 280 -19.26 -11.10 -50.34
C VAL A 280 -19.97 -9.89 -49.78
N SER A 281 -19.52 -9.38 -48.64
CA SER A 281 -20.11 -8.18 -48.03
C SER A 281 -19.09 -7.36 -47.28
N VAL A 282 -19.35 -6.05 -47.23
CA VAL A 282 -18.57 -5.07 -46.48
C VAL A 282 -19.53 -4.16 -45.73
N GLN A 283 -19.36 -4.06 -44.43
CA GLN A 283 -20.06 -3.09 -43.59
C GLN A 283 -19.08 -2.02 -43.13
N GLU A 284 -19.42 -0.77 -43.44
CA GLU A 284 -18.64 0.40 -43.05
C GLU A 284 -19.05 0.91 -41.67
N GLY A 285 -18.07 1.31 -40.87
CA GLY A 285 -18.31 1.88 -39.56
C GLY A 285 -17.20 2.81 -39.12
N LYS A 286 -17.46 3.55 -38.04
CA LYS A 286 -16.46 4.38 -37.36
C LYS A 286 -16.33 3.94 -35.91
N VAL A 287 -15.10 3.77 -35.45
CA VAL A 287 -14.78 3.50 -34.06
C VAL A 287 -14.21 4.77 -33.45
N ARG A 288 -14.90 5.29 -32.43
CA ARG A 288 -14.44 6.45 -31.67
C ARG A 288 -13.82 5.98 -30.37
N ARG A 289 -12.56 6.33 -30.13
CA ARG A 289 -11.90 6.12 -28.83
C ARG A 289 -11.91 7.43 -28.08
N ARG A 290 -12.65 7.46 -26.98
CA ARG A 290 -12.76 8.62 -26.11
C ARG A 290 -11.50 8.80 -25.26
N PRO A 291 -11.10 10.04 -24.96
CA PRO A 291 -10.06 10.30 -23.98
C PRO A 291 -10.50 9.80 -22.59
N GLN A 292 -9.51 9.48 -21.76
CA GLN A 292 -9.72 9.15 -20.36
C GLN A 292 -9.63 10.42 -19.50
N PRO A 293 -10.31 10.46 -18.34
CA PRO A 293 -10.20 11.60 -17.43
C PRO A 293 -8.77 11.79 -16.91
N PRO A 294 -8.45 12.98 -16.35
CA PRO A 294 -7.23 13.22 -15.59
C PRO A 294 -6.99 12.15 -14.53
N PHE A 295 -5.74 11.97 -14.11
CA PHE A 295 -5.39 10.87 -13.24
C PHE A 295 -6.01 11.00 -11.84
N THR A 296 -6.60 9.91 -11.37
CA THR A 296 -6.72 9.57 -9.95
C THR A 296 -5.49 8.78 -9.52
N THR A 297 -5.36 8.50 -8.23
CA THR A 297 -4.26 7.70 -7.68
C THR A 297 -4.18 6.33 -8.33
N ASP A 298 -5.28 5.58 -8.38
CA ASP A 298 -5.34 4.22 -8.90
C ASP A 298 -5.07 4.17 -10.42
N THR A 299 -5.57 5.14 -11.18
CA THR A 299 -5.39 5.19 -12.63
C THR A 299 -3.98 5.63 -13.02
N MET A 300 -3.33 6.47 -12.21
CA MET A 300 -1.90 6.78 -12.34
C MET A 300 -1.05 5.53 -12.08
N LEU A 301 -1.28 4.84 -10.96
CA LEU A 301 -0.55 3.62 -10.61
C LEU A 301 -0.69 2.53 -11.69
N GLN A 302 -1.91 2.34 -12.22
CA GLN A 302 -2.17 1.41 -13.32
C GLN A 302 -1.48 1.82 -14.62
N SER A 303 -1.51 3.10 -14.96
CA SER A 303 -0.91 3.60 -16.21
C SER A 303 0.61 3.55 -16.17
N ALA A 304 1.23 3.87 -15.02
CA ALA A 304 2.67 3.73 -14.84
C ALA A 304 3.11 2.26 -14.89
N ASN A 305 2.34 1.34 -14.31
CA ASN A 305 2.63 -0.09 -14.39
C ASN A 305 2.57 -0.60 -15.84
N SER A 306 1.51 -0.26 -16.57
CA SER A 306 1.31 -0.75 -17.95
C SER A 306 2.18 -0.06 -19.00
N ARG A 307 2.55 1.21 -18.82
CA ARG A 307 3.29 2.01 -19.82
C ARG A 307 4.76 2.22 -19.49
N LEU A 308 5.13 2.18 -18.21
CA LEU A 308 6.52 2.35 -17.75
C LEU A 308 7.09 1.06 -17.13
N GLY A 309 6.29 0.01 -16.94
CA GLY A 309 6.72 -1.23 -16.30
C GLY A 309 7.01 -1.08 -14.79
N TRP A 310 6.56 0.00 -14.17
CA TRP A 310 6.91 0.30 -12.78
C TRP A 310 6.05 -0.44 -11.76
N SER A 311 6.64 -0.74 -10.60
CA SER A 311 5.88 -1.16 -9.42
C SER A 311 5.04 0.00 -8.88
N ILE A 312 3.96 -0.33 -8.17
CA ILE A 312 3.10 0.68 -7.54
C ILE A 312 3.86 1.50 -6.48
N SER A 313 4.81 0.85 -5.79
CA SER A 313 5.66 1.50 -4.79
C SER A 313 6.61 2.51 -5.41
N LYS A 314 7.26 2.17 -6.54
CA LYS A 314 8.11 3.09 -7.28
C LYS A 314 7.30 4.30 -7.76
N THR A 315 6.17 4.05 -8.42
CA THR A 315 5.29 5.12 -8.93
C THR A 315 4.86 6.07 -7.81
N SER A 316 4.40 5.54 -6.68
CA SER A 316 3.98 6.36 -5.54
C SER A 316 5.12 7.20 -4.96
N SER A 317 6.34 6.64 -4.89
CA SER A 317 7.52 7.36 -4.43
C SER A 317 7.91 8.51 -5.37
N VAL A 318 7.94 8.25 -6.68
CA VAL A 318 8.29 9.26 -7.70
C VAL A 318 7.21 10.36 -7.76
N ALA A 319 5.93 9.99 -7.73
CA ALA A 319 4.83 10.95 -7.67
C ALA A 319 4.92 11.82 -6.40
N SER A 320 5.26 11.22 -5.26
CA SER A 320 5.48 11.97 -4.01
C SER A 320 6.60 13.00 -4.17
N SER A 321 7.70 12.63 -4.83
CA SER A 321 8.82 13.56 -5.08
C SER A 321 8.42 14.73 -5.99
N LEU A 322 7.68 14.44 -7.07
CA LEU A 322 7.16 15.45 -7.99
C LEU A 322 6.22 16.45 -7.27
N TYR A 323 5.30 15.95 -6.44
CA TYR A 323 4.39 16.79 -5.66
C TYR A 323 5.15 17.65 -4.65
N GLN A 324 6.08 17.06 -3.90
CA GLN A 324 6.88 17.78 -2.90
C GLN A 324 7.80 18.85 -3.50
N SER A 325 8.16 18.69 -4.77
CA SER A 325 8.92 19.66 -5.56
C SER A 325 8.03 20.70 -6.27
N GLY A 326 6.70 20.56 -6.19
CA GLY A 326 5.73 21.49 -6.74
C GLY A 326 5.42 21.31 -8.23
N HIS A 327 5.75 20.16 -8.82
CA HIS A 327 5.54 19.89 -10.25
C HIS A 327 4.14 19.35 -10.57
N ILE A 328 3.53 18.61 -9.64
CA ILE A 328 2.18 18.05 -9.81
C ILE A 328 1.31 18.37 -8.60
N THR A 329 0.00 18.27 -8.77
CA THR A 329 -0.99 18.36 -7.69
C THR A 329 -0.91 17.16 -6.74
N TYR A 330 -1.64 17.24 -5.62
CA TYR A 330 -1.64 16.20 -4.59
C TYR A 330 -1.98 14.81 -5.14
N ILE A 331 -1.16 13.82 -4.76
CA ILE A 331 -1.15 12.49 -5.40
C ILE A 331 -2.14 11.49 -4.79
N ARG A 332 -2.77 11.82 -3.65
CA ARG A 332 -3.72 10.92 -2.97
C ARG A 332 -5.14 11.43 -3.17
N THR A 333 -5.66 11.18 -4.36
CA THR A 333 -6.95 11.68 -4.82
C THR A 333 -7.73 10.58 -5.55
N ASP A 334 -9.03 10.53 -5.33
CA ASP A 334 -10.01 9.79 -6.13
C ASP A 334 -10.78 10.71 -7.10
N SER A 335 -10.47 12.02 -7.07
CA SER A 335 -11.11 13.02 -7.92
C SER A 335 -10.50 13.07 -9.32
N THR A 336 -11.36 13.28 -10.31
CA THR A 336 -10.94 13.61 -11.69
C THR A 336 -11.12 15.10 -12.02
N ARG A 337 -11.58 15.90 -11.04
CA ARG A 337 -11.85 17.34 -11.17
C ARG A 337 -10.55 18.10 -11.40
N THR A 338 -10.59 19.14 -12.22
CA THR A 338 -9.45 20.06 -12.43
C THR A 338 -9.90 21.52 -12.40
N ASN A 339 -9.02 22.42 -11.98
CA ASN A 339 -9.25 23.87 -11.99
C ASN A 339 -9.49 24.37 -13.43
N ALA A 340 -10.39 25.35 -13.57
CA ALA A 340 -10.67 26.05 -14.82
C ALA A 340 -9.42 26.66 -15.47
N ASP A 341 -8.56 27.34 -14.71
CA ASP A 341 -7.39 28.03 -15.27
C ASP A 341 -6.41 27.05 -15.91
N ALA A 342 -6.19 25.91 -15.24
CA ALA A 342 -5.35 24.84 -15.77
C ALA A 342 -5.94 24.21 -17.04
N ARG A 343 -7.27 24.10 -17.12
CA ARG A 343 -7.98 23.61 -18.31
C ARG A 343 -7.87 24.59 -19.47
N GLU A 344 -8.02 25.89 -19.23
CA GLU A 344 -7.91 26.88 -20.29
C GLU A 344 -6.48 26.91 -20.85
N THR A 345 -5.49 26.99 -19.95
CA THR A 345 -4.05 26.97 -20.31
C THR A 345 -3.69 25.76 -21.19
N ILE A 346 -4.10 24.54 -20.79
CA ILE A 346 -3.76 23.35 -21.59
C ILE A 346 -4.52 23.31 -22.92
N ARG A 347 -5.74 23.86 -22.99
CA ARG A 347 -6.53 23.92 -24.23
C ARG A 347 -5.92 24.89 -25.24
N GLU A 348 -5.45 26.05 -24.79
CA GLU A 348 -4.69 26.98 -25.63
C GLU A 348 -3.45 26.29 -26.22
N LEU A 349 -2.68 25.59 -25.39
CA LEU A 349 -1.51 24.85 -25.83
C LEU A 349 -1.87 23.73 -26.83
N ILE A 350 -2.96 22.99 -26.60
CA ILE A 350 -3.47 21.98 -27.54
C ILE A 350 -3.81 22.62 -28.89
N ALA A 351 -4.52 23.75 -28.89
CA ALA A 351 -4.92 24.44 -30.10
C ALA A 351 -3.71 24.92 -30.91
N GLN A 352 -2.69 25.45 -30.23
CA GLN A 352 -1.44 25.90 -30.85
C GLN A 352 -0.62 24.73 -31.41
N LYS A 353 -0.52 23.62 -30.67
CA LYS A 353 0.38 22.50 -31.01
C LYS A 353 -0.22 21.49 -31.98
N PHE A 354 -1.51 21.18 -31.82
CA PHE A 354 -2.19 20.12 -32.57
C PHE A 354 -3.29 20.62 -33.49
N GLY A 355 -3.73 21.88 -33.33
CA GLY A 355 -4.84 22.45 -34.09
C GLY A 355 -6.17 22.44 -33.32
N THR A 356 -7.07 23.32 -33.73
CA THR A 356 -8.39 23.51 -33.06
C THR A 356 -9.33 22.31 -33.23
N ASP A 357 -9.13 21.49 -34.26
CA ASP A 357 -9.86 20.25 -34.53
C ASP A 357 -9.51 19.12 -33.53
N HIS A 358 -8.43 19.29 -32.77
CA HIS A 358 -8.04 18.39 -31.68
C HIS A 358 -8.65 18.79 -30.33
N LEU A 359 -9.38 19.91 -30.23
CA LEU A 359 -10.07 20.30 -29.01
C LEU A 359 -11.34 19.46 -28.80
N GLY A 360 -11.46 18.88 -27.62
CA GLY A 360 -12.65 18.13 -27.20
C GLY A 360 -13.57 18.93 -26.30
N LYS A 361 -14.68 18.30 -25.89
CA LYS A 361 -15.59 18.84 -24.86
C LYS A 361 -14.98 18.84 -23.44
N GLY A 362 -13.81 18.22 -23.26
CA GLY A 362 -13.21 17.96 -21.95
C GLY A 362 -13.86 16.77 -21.24
N VAL A 363 -13.06 15.97 -20.53
CA VAL A 363 -13.50 14.92 -19.60
C VAL A 363 -12.88 15.15 -18.22
N GLY A 364 -13.56 14.72 -17.16
CA GLY A 364 -13.14 14.95 -15.76
C GLY A 364 -13.82 16.14 -15.07
N GLU A 365 -14.61 16.93 -15.79
CA GLU A 365 -15.59 17.83 -15.15
C GLU A 365 -16.74 17.00 -14.57
N SER A 366 -17.12 17.25 -13.31
CA SER A 366 -18.35 16.70 -12.73
C SER A 366 -19.57 17.33 -13.40
N ARG A 367 -19.94 16.86 -14.60
CA ARG A 367 -21.24 17.18 -15.20
C ARG A 367 -22.24 16.11 -14.75
N LYS A 368 -22.81 16.33 -13.56
CA LYS A 368 -23.98 15.62 -12.98
C LYS A 368 -23.74 14.17 -12.51
N SER A 369 -23.52 14.00 -11.20
CA SER A 369 -24.19 12.96 -10.42
C SER A 369 -24.29 13.37 -8.95
N SER A 370 -25.55 13.55 -8.51
CA SER A 370 -26.13 13.31 -7.18
C SER A 370 -25.45 13.87 -5.92
N LYS A 371 -26.17 14.77 -5.23
CA LYS A 371 -26.40 14.80 -3.77
C LYS A 371 -25.40 14.02 -2.88
N GLU A 372 -24.14 14.36 -2.91
CA GLU A 372 -23.23 14.17 -1.78
C GLU A 372 -22.42 15.43 -1.71
N ARG A 373 -22.40 16.07 -0.54
CA ARG A 373 -21.55 17.23 -0.22
C ARG A 373 -20.09 16.77 -0.17
N VAL A 374 -19.58 16.11 -1.22
CA VAL A 374 -18.15 15.80 -1.33
C VAL A 374 -17.43 17.13 -1.27
N GLN A 375 -16.61 17.31 -0.23
CA GLN A 375 -15.76 18.50 -0.09
C GLN A 375 -15.10 18.77 -1.44
N ASP A 376 -15.38 19.95 -2.00
CA ASP A 376 -14.93 20.43 -3.31
C ASP A 376 -13.40 20.63 -3.38
N ALA A 377 -12.65 20.07 -2.43
CA ALA A 377 -11.25 20.37 -2.17
C ALA A 377 -10.28 19.50 -2.98
N HIS A 378 -10.61 18.26 -3.37
CA HIS A 378 -9.61 17.39 -4.03
C HIS A 378 -9.63 17.52 -5.55
N GLU A 379 -8.43 17.75 -6.10
CA GLU A 379 -8.17 17.83 -7.52
C GLU A 379 -7.59 16.51 -8.05
N ALA A 380 -7.70 16.27 -9.36
CA ALA A 380 -6.97 15.23 -10.05
C ALA A 380 -5.46 15.46 -10.02
N ILE A 381 -4.71 14.38 -10.28
CA ILE A 381 -3.26 14.42 -10.47
C ILE A 381 -2.96 14.99 -11.86
N ARG A 382 -2.45 16.22 -11.90
CA ARG A 382 -2.07 16.96 -13.12
C ARG A 382 -0.79 17.79 -12.88
N PRO A 383 -0.16 18.31 -13.94
CA PRO A 383 0.89 19.33 -13.78
C PRO A 383 0.36 20.57 -13.08
N THR A 384 1.16 21.16 -12.19
CA THR A 384 0.83 22.46 -11.56
C THR A 384 0.89 23.60 -12.58
N ASN A 385 1.90 23.59 -13.45
CA ASN A 385 1.97 24.42 -14.65
C ASN A 385 1.75 23.57 -15.91
N PRO A 386 0.58 23.63 -16.57
CA PRO A 386 0.28 22.86 -17.78
C PRO A 386 1.12 23.24 -19.01
N GLU A 387 1.70 24.44 -19.06
CA GLU A 387 2.56 24.88 -20.17
C GLU A 387 3.85 24.05 -20.25
N ASN A 388 4.32 23.57 -19.10
CA ASN A 388 5.54 22.79 -19.02
C ASN A 388 5.28 21.32 -19.35
N GLU A 389 5.70 20.87 -20.53
CA GLU A 389 5.66 19.44 -20.90
C GLU A 389 6.78 18.62 -20.23
N LEU A 390 7.77 19.32 -19.67
CA LEU A 390 9.00 18.77 -19.10
C LEU A 390 9.33 19.46 -17.78
N VAL A 391 10.08 18.74 -16.94
CA VAL A 391 10.64 19.25 -15.69
C VAL A 391 12.13 18.90 -15.64
N GLU A 392 12.94 19.79 -15.06
CA GLU A 392 14.38 19.58 -14.91
C GLU A 392 14.66 18.80 -13.62
N THR A 393 14.61 17.47 -13.72
CA THR A 393 14.82 16.55 -12.59
C THR A 393 15.38 15.21 -13.09
N ASN A 394 15.45 14.20 -12.22
CA ASN A 394 15.92 12.86 -12.57
C ASN A 394 15.00 12.16 -13.59
N GLU A 395 15.56 11.18 -14.29
CA GLU A 395 14.92 10.49 -15.42
C GLU A 395 13.57 9.86 -15.07
N ASP A 396 13.46 9.25 -13.88
CA ASP A 396 12.21 8.66 -13.42
C ASP A 396 11.14 9.75 -13.24
N GLU A 397 11.45 10.82 -12.52
CA GLU A 397 10.52 11.94 -12.34
C GLU A 397 10.10 12.56 -13.68
N VAL A 398 11.02 12.74 -14.64
CA VAL A 398 10.71 13.19 -16.00
C VAL A 398 9.75 12.21 -16.71
N ALA A 399 10.00 10.91 -16.61
CA ALA A 399 9.17 9.89 -17.26
C ALA A 399 7.73 9.87 -16.72
N LEU A 400 7.56 9.96 -15.40
CA LEU A 400 6.24 10.00 -14.78
C LEU A 400 5.52 11.34 -15.05
N TYR A 401 6.24 12.46 -14.96
CA TYR A 401 5.68 13.78 -15.25
C TYR A 401 5.12 13.85 -16.68
N LYS A 402 5.87 13.37 -17.68
CA LYS A 402 5.39 13.28 -19.07
C LYS A 402 4.10 12.47 -19.21
N LEU A 403 3.99 11.38 -18.45
CA LEU A 403 2.79 10.54 -18.49
C LEU A 403 1.59 11.28 -17.88
N ILE A 404 1.80 12.00 -16.77
CA ILE A 404 0.78 12.83 -16.11
C ILE A 404 0.35 13.99 -17.03
N TRP A 405 1.31 14.69 -17.65
CA TRP A 405 1.04 15.75 -18.61
C TRP A 405 0.24 15.24 -19.82
N ALA A 406 0.67 14.12 -20.42
CA ALA A 406 -0.02 13.50 -21.55
C ALA A 406 -1.47 13.12 -21.20
N ARG A 407 -1.71 12.59 -19.99
CA ARG A 407 -3.07 12.30 -19.49
C ARG A 407 -3.92 13.54 -19.40
N PHE A 408 -3.37 14.59 -18.81
CA PHE A 408 -4.10 15.83 -18.61
C PHE A 408 -4.42 16.52 -19.95
N ALA A 409 -3.46 16.66 -20.85
CA ALA A 409 -3.69 17.20 -22.19
C ALA A 409 -4.75 16.39 -22.95
N ALA A 410 -4.56 15.06 -23.05
CA ALA A 410 -5.49 14.17 -23.72
C ALA A 410 -6.93 14.26 -23.19
N SER A 411 -7.12 14.50 -21.89
CA SER A 411 -8.44 14.66 -21.28
C SER A 411 -9.22 15.87 -21.84
N GLN A 412 -8.54 16.85 -22.41
CA GLN A 412 -9.14 18.04 -23.01
C GLN A 412 -9.25 17.96 -24.54
N MET A 413 -8.75 16.86 -25.14
CA MET A 413 -8.72 16.67 -26.59
C MET A 413 -9.94 15.93 -27.13
N SER A 414 -10.12 15.95 -28.46
CA SER A 414 -11.19 15.26 -29.17
C SER A 414 -11.01 13.73 -29.17
N ASP A 415 -12.08 13.00 -29.52
CA ASP A 415 -11.99 11.55 -29.76
C ASP A 415 -10.98 11.23 -30.86
N SER A 416 -10.26 10.12 -30.71
CA SER A 416 -9.59 9.49 -31.85
C SER A 416 -10.61 8.74 -32.69
N VAL A 417 -10.57 8.92 -34.01
CA VAL A 417 -11.51 8.31 -34.94
C VAL A 417 -10.78 7.34 -35.87
N ARG A 418 -11.26 6.11 -35.90
CA ARG A 418 -10.85 5.10 -36.88
C ARG A 418 -12.01 4.76 -37.78
N GLU A 419 -11.73 4.60 -39.07
CA GLU A 419 -12.64 3.89 -39.95
C GLU A 419 -12.45 2.39 -39.76
N ARG A 420 -13.55 1.65 -39.86
CA ARG A 420 -13.57 0.20 -39.75
C ARG A 420 -14.38 -0.38 -40.90
N ARG A 421 -13.86 -1.44 -41.51
CA ARG A 421 -14.59 -2.28 -42.46
C ARG A 421 -14.71 -3.67 -41.86
N GLN A 422 -15.93 -4.16 -41.68
CA GLN A 422 -16.22 -5.55 -41.34
C GLN A 422 -16.60 -6.28 -42.61
N MET A 423 -15.99 -7.44 -42.84
CA MET A 423 -16.07 -8.12 -44.12
C MET A 423 -16.47 -9.57 -43.93
N ILE A 424 -17.24 -10.06 -44.89
CA ILE A 424 -17.54 -11.48 -45.06
C ILE A 424 -17.03 -11.88 -46.43
N LEU A 425 -16.26 -12.97 -46.47
CA LEU A 425 -15.69 -13.54 -47.67
C LEU A 425 -16.11 -15.00 -47.80
N SER A 426 -16.21 -15.48 -49.03
CA SER A 426 -16.42 -16.89 -49.35
C SER A 426 -15.16 -17.48 -50.00
N CYS A 427 -15.00 -18.78 -49.85
CA CYS A 427 -14.01 -19.57 -50.56
C CYS A 427 -14.74 -20.60 -51.41
N GLU A 428 -14.27 -20.83 -52.64
CA GLU A 428 -14.84 -21.87 -53.48
C GLU A 428 -14.66 -23.24 -52.80
N GLY A 429 -15.70 -24.09 -52.86
CA GLY A 429 -15.69 -25.41 -52.21
C GLY A 429 -15.89 -25.40 -50.69
N LEU A 430 -15.98 -24.23 -50.05
CA LEU A 430 -16.22 -24.10 -48.60
C LEU A 430 -17.59 -23.44 -48.34
N ASP A 431 -18.52 -24.22 -47.78
CA ASP A 431 -19.84 -23.70 -47.41
C ASP A 431 -19.80 -22.69 -46.24
N LEU A 432 -18.73 -22.71 -45.45
CA LEU A 432 -18.51 -21.79 -44.34
C LEU A 432 -17.95 -20.44 -44.82
N GLN A 433 -18.44 -19.36 -44.22
CA GLN A 433 -17.96 -18.01 -44.50
C GLN A 433 -16.71 -17.68 -43.68
N LEU A 434 -15.87 -16.81 -44.23
CA LEU A 434 -14.78 -16.18 -43.50
C LEU A 434 -15.16 -14.76 -43.13
N PHE A 435 -14.76 -14.32 -41.93
CA PHE A 435 -14.98 -12.95 -41.49
C PHE A 435 -13.67 -12.30 -41.04
N GLY A 436 -13.61 -10.99 -41.22
CA GLY A 436 -12.49 -10.19 -40.74
C GLY A 436 -12.86 -8.73 -40.55
N SER A 437 -11.94 -7.96 -39.99
CA SER A 437 -12.10 -6.52 -39.95
C SER A 437 -10.78 -5.79 -40.13
N SER A 438 -10.80 -4.76 -40.95
CA SER A 438 -9.70 -3.80 -41.11
C SER A 438 -10.08 -2.47 -40.48
N SER A 439 -9.11 -1.78 -39.86
CA SER A 439 -9.34 -0.45 -39.31
C SER A 439 -8.09 0.43 -39.39
N TRP A 440 -8.27 1.69 -39.77
CA TRP A 440 -7.21 2.69 -39.85
C TRP A 440 -7.67 4.02 -39.26
N ARG A 441 -6.73 4.79 -38.72
CA ARG A 441 -6.99 6.05 -38.01
C ARG A 441 -7.07 7.20 -39.00
N VAL A 442 -8.21 7.89 -38.99
CA VAL A 442 -8.49 9.07 -39.82
C VAL A 442 -8.44 10.37 -39.02
N HIS A 443 -8.56 10.29 -37.68
CA HIS A 443 -8.32 11.41 -36.78
C HIS A 443 -7.58 10.95 -35.53
N ALA A 444 -6.45 11.59 -35.21
CA ALA A 444 -5.65 11.20 -34.06
C ALA A 444 -6.30 11.62 -32.73
N GLY A 445 -6.87 12.83 -32.66
CA GLY A 445 -7.48 13.35 -31.45
C GLY A 445 -6.53 13.25 -30.25
N TRP A 446 -7.03 12.80 -29.11
CA TRP A 446 -6.26 12.65 -27.88
C TRP A 446 -5.01 11.75 -27.99
N GLU A 447 -4.95 10.84 -28.98
CA GLU A 447 -3.79 9.96 -29.17
C GLU A 447 -2.52 10.75 -29.53
N SER A 448 -2.64 11.96 -30.07
CA SER A 448 -1.49 12.82 -30.40
C SER A 448 -0.66 13.20 -29.17
N ALA A 449 -1.31 13.53 -28.04
CA ALA A 449 -0.62 13.80 -26.78
C ALA A 449 -0.02 12.53 -26.13
N TYR A 450 -0.50 11.34 -26.51
CA TYR A 450 -0.10 10.05 -25.97
C TYR A 450 0.84 9.24 -26.85
N SER A 451 1.24 9.77 -28.01
CA SER A 451 1.94 9.04 -29.08
C SER A 451 3.10 8.17 -28.58
N ARG A 452 3.92 8.70 -27.67
CA ARG A 452 5.04 8.00 -27.01
C ARG A 452 4.67 6.66 -26.35
N TYR A 453 3.44 6.52 -25.90
CA TYR A 453 2.98 5.37 -25.13
C TYR A 453 2.02 4.47 -25.91
N LEU A 454 1.80 4.75 -27.19
CA LEU A 454 0.94 3.97 -28.06
C LEU A 454 1.80 3.24 -29.08
N SER A 455 1.37 2.04 -29.46
CA SER A 455 1.95 1.34 -30.62
C SER A 455 1.59 2.08 -31.91
N ASP A 456 2.32 1.79 -32.98
CA ASP A 456 1.99 2.28 -34.31
C ASP A 456 0.56 1.89 -34.71
N VAL A 457 -0.10 2.81 -35.40
CA VAL A 457 -1.50 2.68 -35.82
C VAL A 457 -1.55 2.91 -37.31
N LEU A 458 -2.15 1.97 -38.05
CA LEU A 458 -2.42 2.15 -39.48
C LEU A 458 -3.23 3.41 -39.72
N THR A 459 -2.82 4.22 -40.69
CA THR A 459 -3.49 5.48 -41.08
C THR A 459 -4.15 5.40 -42.45
N GLU A 460 -3.89 4.33 -43.19
CA GLU A 460 -4.40 4.12 -44.55
C GLU A 460 -5.14 2.78 -44.65
N PRO A 461 -6.16 2.69 -45.54
CA PRO A 461 -6.81 1.43 -45.85
C PRO A 461 -5.88 0.48 -46.64
N PRO A 462 -6.20 -0.83 -46.69
CA PRO A 462 -5.57 -1.78 -47.61
C PRO A 462 -5.65 -1.32 -49.07
N ILE A 463 -4.55 -1.53 -49.81
CA ILE A 463 -4.37 -1.05 -51.19
C ILE A 463 -5.41 -1.65 -52.15
N SER A 464 -5.76 -2.93 -51.98
CA SER A 464 -6.69 -3.63 -52.88
C SER A 464 -8.15 -3.16 -52.74
N GLY A 465 -8.45 -2.26 -51.78
CA GLY A 465 -9.79 -1.75 -51.56
C GLY A 465 -10.77 -2.80 -51.01
N PHE A 466 -12.07 -2.51 -51.15
CA PHE A 466 -13.16 -3.28 -50.54
C PHE A 466 -14.36 -3.48 -51.49
N SER A 467 -14.11 -3.64 -52.79
CA SER A 467 -15.17 -3.80 -53.80
C SER A 467 -15.82 -5.18 -53.71
N ILE A 468 -17.13 -5.26 -53.47
CA ILE A 468 -17.86 -6.53 -53.44
C ILE A 468 -17.65 -7.28 -54.77
N GLY A 469 -17.40 -8.58 -54.67
CA GLY A 469 -17.06 -9.46 -55.79
C GLY A 469 -15.57 -9.51 -56.14
N SER A 470 -14.72 -8.67 -55.54
CA SER A 470 -13.27 -8.74 -55.77
C SER A 470 -12.69 -10.03 -55.20
N MET A 471 -11.75 -10.63 -55.94
CA MET A 471 -10.97 -11.78 -55.48
C MET A 471 -9.69 -11.32 -54.78
N TRP A 472 -9.44 -11.84 -53.58
CA TRP A 472 -8.23 -11.55 -52.81
C TRP A 472 -7.35 -12.78 -52.74
N ALA A 473 -6.12 -12.67 -53.21
CA ALA A 473 -5.12 -13.71 -53.06
C ALA A 473 -4.69 -13.87 -51.60
N PHE A 474 -4.20 -15.05 -51.24
CA PHE A 474 -3.63 -15.27 -49.92
C PHE A 474 -2.26 -14.60 -49.79
N ASP A 475 -2.06 -13.92 -48.66
CA ASP A 475 -0.76 -13.34 -48.31
C ASP A 475 0.18 -14.42 -47.74
N LYS A 476 -0.41 -15.45 -47.11
CA LYS A 476 0.28 -16.59 -46.47
C LYS A 476 -0.59 -17.83 -46.54
N GLU A 477 0.01 -19.00 -46.34
CA GLU A 477 -0.72 -20.26 -46.22
C GLU A 477 -1.79 -20.21 -45.11
N PRO A 478 -2.99 -20.76 -45.36
CA PRO A 478 -4.00 -20.97 -44.33
C PRO A 478 -3.46 -21.72 -43.12
N ALA A 479 -3.81 -21.26 -41.92
CA ALA A 479 -3.40 -21.85 -40.66
C ALA A 479 -4.60 -22.45 -39.92
N MET A 480 -4.44 -23.69 -39.45
CA MET A 480 -5.30 -24.32 -38.45
C MET A 480 -4.57 -24.33 -37.10
N VAL A 481 -5.19 -23.73 -36.09
CA VAL A 481 -4.67 -23.71 -34.72
C VAL A 481 -5.60 -24.51 -33.82
N THR A 482 -5.05 -25.52 -33.16
CA THR A 482 -5.68 -26.22 -32.03
C THR A 482 -5.08 -25.67 -30.74
N ASP A 483 -5.93 -25.24 -29.81
CA ASP A 483 -5.51 -24.68 -28.53
C ASP A 483 -6.58 -24.99 -27.46
N VAL A 484 -6.29 -24.68 -26.21
CA VAL A 484 -7.21 -24.89 -25.08
C VAL A 484 -7.49 -23.58 -24.35
N THR A 485 -8.64 -23.49 -23.68
CA THR A 485 -8.90 -22.35 -22.78
C THR A 485 -7.88 -22.31 -21.64
N LYS A 486 -7.44 -21.11 -21.29
CA LYS A 486 -6.43 -20.87 -20.25
C LYS A 486 -7.11 -20.41 -18.96
N PRO A 487 -6.55 -20.77 -17.78
CA PRO A 487 -7.08 -20.30 -16.52
C PRO A 487 -7.00 -18.76 -16.42
N PRO A 488 -7.88 -18.13 -15.63
CA PRO A 488 -7.90 -16.68 -15.45
C PRO A 488 -6.55 -16.16 -14.97
N ARG A 489 -6.10 -15.01 -15.48
CA ARG A 489 -4.79 -14.46 -15.10
C ARG A 489 -4.77 -14.09 -13.62
N ARG A 490 -3.63 -14.33 -12.95
CA ARG A 490 -3.37 -13.82 -11.60
C ARG A 490 -3.44 -12.29 -11.59
N PHE A 491 -3.71 -11.73 -10.42
CA PHE A 491 -3.63 -10.29 -10.24
C PHE A 491 -2.17 -9.83 -10.30
N SER A 492 -1.90 -8.75 -11.01
CA SER A 492 -0.74 -7.89 -10.78
C SER A 492 -1.00 -6.88 -9.66
N GLU A 493 0.04 -6.17 -9.22
CA GLU A 493 -0.09 -5.05 -8.27
C GLU A 493 -1.08 -3.97 -8.72
N SER A 494 -1.20 -3.71 -10.03
CA SER A 494 -2.14 -2.72 -10.55
C SER A 494 -3.56 -3.26 -10.59
N SER A 495 -3.76 -4.50 -11.04
CA SER A 495 -5.09 -5.10 -11.13
C SER A 495 -5.70 -5.43 -9.76
N ILE A 496 -4.89 -5.74 -8.74
CA ILE A 496 -5.42 -5.93 -7.38
C ILE A 496 -5.94 -4.61 -6.81
N ILE A 497 -5.30 -3.46 -7.11
CA ILE A 497 -5.81 -2.15 -6.70
C ILE A 497 -7.13 -1.85 -7.39
N GLN A 498 -7.28 -2.20 -8.67
CA GLN A 498 -8.56 -2.04 -9.38
C GLN A 498 -9.66 -2.92 -8.76
N GLN A 499 -9.33 -4.15 -8.37
CA GLN A 499 -10.23 -5.02 -7.64
C GLN A 499 -10.62 -4.42 -6.27
N MET A 500 -9.65 -3.87 -5.54
CA MET A 500 -9.90 -3.19 -4.26
C MET A 500 -10.85 -2.01 -4.43
N LYS A 501 -10.58 -1.12 -5.39
CA LYS A 501 -11.42 0.04 -5.70
C LYS A 501 -12.83 -0.37 -6.14
N GLY A 502 -12.96 -1.36 -7.04
CA GLY A 502 -14.25 -1.87 -7.49
C GLY A 502 -15.08 -2.48 -6.37
N ALA A 503 -14.43 -3.05 -5.35
CA ALA A 503 -15.07 -3.57 -4.15
C ALA A 503 -15.26 -2.52 -3.03
N GLY A 504 -14.94 -1.25 -3.27
CA GLY A 504 -15.04 -0.18 -2.27
C GLY A 504 -14.04 -0.29 -1.11
N ILE A 505 -13.04 -1.17 -1.20
CA ILE A 505 -12.04 -1.37 -0.15
C ILE A 505 -10.74 -0.62 -0.45
N GLY A 506 -10.14 -0.07 0.61
CA GLY A 506 -8.95 0.78 0.46
C GLY A 506 -9.29 2.17 -0.06
N ARG A 507 -8.26 3.01 -0.10
CA ARG A 507 -8.26 4.43 -0.47
C ARG A 507 -6.91 4.78 -1.08
N PRO A 508 -6.77 5.92 -1.79
CA PRO A 508 -5.50 6.44 -2.28
C PRO A 508 -4.32 6.32 -1.32
N SER A 509 -4.56 6.59 -0.03
CA SER A 509 -3.56 6.52 1.04
C SER A 509 -3.17 5.09 1.45
N THR A 510 -3.99 4.09 1.15
CA THR A 510 -3.81 2.72 1.67
C THR A 510 -3.45 1.69 0.61
N TYR A 511 -3.76 1.89 -0.67
CA TYR A 511 -3.52 0.90 -1.74
C TYR A 511 -2.12 0.29 -1.72
N VAL A 512 -1.09 1.13 -1.84
CA VAL A 512 0.32 0.69 -1.88
C VAL A 512 0.72 0.02 -0.57
N SER A 513 0.31 0.60 0.56
CA SER A 513 0.66 0.07 1.88
C SER A 513 0.03 -1.31 2.14
N THR A 514 -1.16 -1.57 1.61
CA THR A 514 -1.88 -2.83 1.78
C THR A 514 -1.21 -3.95 1.00
N VAL A 515 -0.95 -3.74 -0.29
CA VAL A 515 -0.27 -4.72 -1.15
C VAL A 515 1.14 -5.02 -0.60
N ARG A 516 1.89 -3.98 -0.21
CA ARG A 516 3.20 -4.16 0.42
C ARG A 516 3.13 -4.97 1.71
N LYS A 517 2.14 -4.72 2.59
CA LYS A 517 1.98 -5.50 3.84
C LYS A 517 1.71 -6.98 3.57
N LEU A 518 0.96 -7.33 2.53
CA LEU A 518 0.72 -8.73 2.17
C LEU A 518 2.01 -9.45 1.80
N VAL A 519 2.86 -8.79 1.02
CA VAL A 519 4.18 -9.29 0.61
C VAL A 519 5.13 -9.36 1.80
N ASP A 520 5.29 -8.26 2.55
CA ASP A 520 6.20 -8.18 3.71
C ASP A 520 5.83 -9.19 4.82
N ARG A 521 4.57 -9.62 4.88
CA ARG A 521 4.07 -10.61 5.84
C ARG A 521 4.15 -12.06 5.32
N GLY A 522 4.53 -12.25 4.06
CA GLY A 522 4.63 -13.57 3.44
C GLY A 522 3.28 -14.25 3.21
N TYR A 523 2.20 -13.48 3.02
CA TYR A 523 0.90 -14.03 2.62
C TYR A 523 0.74 -14.13 1.11
N VAL A 524 1.48 -13.30 0.39
CA VAL A 524 1.51 -13.24 -1.06
C VAL A 524 2.96 -13.12 -1.48
N GLU A 525 3.34 -13.82 -2.54
CA GLU A 525 4.63 -13.67 -3.19
C GLU A 525 4.47 -13.07 -4.58
N LYS A 526 5.56 -12.48 -5.07
CA LYS A 526 5.62 -11.90 -6.41
C LYS A 526 6.25 -12.90 -7.35
N ASP A 527 5.46 -13.37 -8.31
CA ASP A 527 5.91 -14.20 -9.43
C ASP A 527 5.93 -13.31 -10.69
N GLY A 528 7.11 -12.75 -10.98
CA GLY A 528 7.26 -11.68 -11.97
C GLY A 528 6.39 -10.47 -11.64
N SER A 529 5.44 -10.14 -12.53
CA SER A 529 4.46 -9.07 -12.31
C SER A 529 3.19 -9.50 -11.59
N SER A 530 3.06 -10.80 -11.28
CA SER A 530 1.84 -11.41 -10.72
C SER A 530 1.96 -11.65 -9.22
N LEU A 531 0.83 -11.70 -8.55
CA LEU A 531 0.67 -11.98 -7.13
C LEU A 531 0.11 -13.39 -6.97
N ALA A 532 0.86 -14.26 -6.28
CA ALA A 532 0.43 -15.62 -5.95
C ALA A 532 0.27 -15.76 -4.43
N PRO A 533 -0.78 -16.45 -3.93
CA PRO A 533 -0.93 -16.68 -2.50
C PRO A 533 0.08 -17.73 -2.01
N THR A 534 0.67 -17.51 -0.84
CA THR A 534 1.52 -18.52 -0.18
C THR A 534 0.65 -19.52 0.59
N THR A 535 1.27 -20.60 1.10
CA THR A 535 0.60 -21.56 2.00
C THR A 535 0.01 -20.86 3.22
N GLU A 536 0.72 -19.91 3.82
CA GLU A 536 0.23 -19.11 4.95
C GLU A 536 -0.91 -18.17 4.53
N GLY A 537 -0.86 -17.63 3.31
CA GLY A 537 -1.93 -16.81 2.74
C GLY A 537 -3.22 -17.61 2.58
N ARG A 538 -3.11 -18.82 2.01
CA ARG A 538 -4.21 -19.78 1.88
C ARG A 538 -4.77 -20.18 3.25
N LEU A 539 -3.90 -20.59 4.17
CA LEU A 539 -4.29 -20.96 5.54
C LEU A 539 -5.05 -19.83 6.24
N LEU A 540 -4.59 -18.58 6.09
CA LEU A 540 -5.27 -17.43 6.68
C LEU A 540 -6.68 -17.26 6.10
N TRP A 541 -6.83 -17.33 4.78
CA TRP A 541 -8.10 -17.07 4.12
C TRP A 541 -9.10 -18.23 4.21
N LEU A 542 -8.64 -19.47 4.05
CA LEU A 542 -9.49 -20.65 3.94
C LEU A 542 -9.85 -21.26 5.30
N ASP A 543 -8.96 -21.17 6.29
CA ASP A 543 -9.17 -21.84 7.58
C ASP A 543 -9.42 -20.85 8.72
N VAL A 544 -8.77 -19.68 8.70
CA VAL A 544 -8.84 -18.74 9.84
C VAL A 544 -9.95 -17.70 9.69
N VAL A 545 -10.12 -17.12 8.50
CA VAL A 545 -11.16 -16.12 8.22
C VAL A 545 -12.59 -16.65 8.44
N PRO A 546 -12.95 -17.90 8.06
CA PRO A 546 -14.32 -18.41 8.25
C PRO A 546 -14.81 -18.41 9.71
N HIS A 547 -13.91 -18.41 10.70
CA HIS A 547 -14.29 -18.23 12.10
C HIS A 547 -14.98 -16.88 12.37
N TYR A 548 -14.78 -15.87 11.51
CA TYR A 548 -15.37 -14.54 11.61
C TYR A 548 -16.55 -14.28 10.65
N ASN A 549 -16.95 -15.27 9.84
CA ASN A 549 -17.96 -15.11 8.79
C ASN A 549 -19.29 -15.79 9.12
N GLU A 550 -19.92 -15.40 10.22
CA GLU A 550 -21.25 -15.90 10.59
C GLU A 550 -22.36 -15.10 9.88
N GLU A 551 -23.26 -15.79 9.17
CA GLU A 551 -24.40 -15.19 8.46
C GLU A 551 -25.43 -14.52 9.39
N SER A 552 -25.53 -14.94 10.66
CA SER A 552 -26.59 -14.49 11.58
C SER A 552 -26.38 -13.11 12.21
N LEU A 553 -25.18 -12.54 12.15
CA LEU A 553 -24.83 -11.27 12.81
C LEU A 553 -24.56 -10.11 11.84
N LEU A 554 -24.10 -10.43 10.63
CA LEU A 554 -23.83 -9.48 9.57
C LEU A 554 -23.73 -10.27 8.28
N GLU A 555 -24.49 -9.85 7.27
CA GLU A 555 -24.41 -10.43 5.94
C GLU A 555 -22.95 -10.34 5.44
N GLY A 556 -22.27 -11.48 5.33
CA GLY A 556 -20.90 -11.62 4.82
C GLY A 556 -19.80 -11.89 5.86
N GLY A 557 -19.77 -11.24 7.03
CA GLY A 557 -18.68 -11.42 8.02
C GLY A 557 -17.63 -10.30 8.11
N LEU A 558 -16.67 -10.41 9.04
CA LEU A 558 -15.77 -9.29 9.43
C LEU A 558 -14.75 -8.93 8.34
N PHE A 559 -14.32 -9.92 7.56
CA PHE A 559 -13.25 -9.77 6.58
C PHE A 559 -13.75 -9.85 5.14
N THR A 560 -15.01 -9.45 4.91
CA THR A 560 -15.56 -9.28 3.57
C THR A 560 -15.27 -7.91 2.98
N SER A 561 -15.38 -7.83 1.66
CA SER A 561 -15.33 -6.55 0.94
C SER A 561 -16.44 -5.61 1.39
N GLU A 562 -17.65 -6.14 1.56
CA GLU A 562 -18.87 -5.37 1.84
C GLU A 562 -18.80 -4.72 3.23
N PHE A 563 -18.37 -5.49 4.24
CA PHE A 563 -18.17 -4.95 5.59
C PHE A 563 -17.08 -3.88 5.61
N THR A 564 -15.95 -4.15 4.93
CA THR A 564 -14.82 -3.21 4.85
C THR A 564 -15.21 -1.92 4.12
N SER A 565 -15.95 -2.02 3.02
CA SER A 565 -16.47 -0.89 2.25
C SER A 565 -17.46 -0.07 3.08
N THR A 566 -18.40 -0.72 3.78
CA THR A 566 -19.36 -0.06 4.68
C THR A 566 -18.64 0.73 5.76
N MET A 567 -17.59 0.15 6.36
CA MET A 567 -16.78 0.86 7.34
C MET A 567 -16.06 2.08 6.76
N GLU A 568 -15.48 1.97 5.57
CA GLU A 568 -14.85 3.13 4.95
C GLU A 568 -15.88 4.20 4.56
N GLY A 569 -17.07 3.82 4.11
CA GLY A 569 -18.18 4.77 3.87
C GLY A 569 -18.66 5.45 5.14
N ASN A 570 -18.67 4.77 6.28
CA ASN A 570 -18.98 5.38 7.57
C ASN A 570 -17.92 6.39 8.01
N LEU A 571 -16.63 6.13 7.70
CA LEU A 571 -15.57 7.12 7.93
C LEU A 571 -15.77 8.35 7.05
N ASP A 572 -16.11 8.16 5.78
CA ASP A 572 -16.37 9.28 4.85
C ASP A 572 -17.57 10.12 5.32
N LYS A 573 -18.63 9.50 5.85
CA LYS A 573 -19.75 10.24 6.48
C LYS A 573 -19.32 11.07 7.69
N ILE A 574 -18.36 10.60 8.49
CA ILE A 574 -17.81 11.41 9.60
C ILE A 574 -17.11 12.63 9.03
N GLU A 575 -16.29 12.47 7.97
CA GLU A 575 -15.57 13.58 7.32
C GLU A 575 -16.50 14.65 6.76
N LEU A 576 -17.64 14.25 6.21
CA LEU A 576 -18.65 15.18 5.69
C LEU A 576 -19.49 15.84 6.80
N GLY A 577 -19.31 15.43 8.05
CA GLY A 577 -20.13 15.85 9.19
C GLY A 577 -21.53 15.24 9.22
N ASP A 578 -21.79 14.23 8.38
CA ASP A 578 -23.09 13.54 8.24
C ASP A 578 -23.27 12.42 9.28
N SER A 579 -22.21 12.02 10.00
CA SER A 579 -22.25 11.01 11.06
C SER A 579 -21.43 11.43 12.28
N ASN A 580 -21.91 11.05 13.47
CA ASN A 580 -21.17 11.25 14.72
C ASN A 580 -20.06 10.19 14.87
N ALA A 581 -18.83 10.65 15.15
CA ALA A 581 -17.68 9.78 15.27
C ALA A 581 -17.74 8.82 16.47
N ALA A 582 -18.25 9.29 17.63
CA ALA A 582 -18.36 8.48 18.84
C ALA A 582 -19.39 7.36 18.67
N THR A 583 -20.57 7.67 18.13
CA THR A 583 -21.60 6.66 17.82
C THR A 583 -21.07 5.63 16.82
N THR A 584 -20.46 6.09 15.72
CA THR A 584 -19.87 5.18 14.71
C THR A 584 -18.84 4.22 15.32
N TRP A 585 -18.02 4.72 16.25
CA TRP A 585 -17.05 3.91 16.99
C TRP A 585 -17.72 2.92 17.96
N GLU A 586 -18.71 3.37 18.74
CA GLU A 586 -19.44 2.52 19.70
C GLU A 586 -20.17 1.37 19.00
N ASP A 587 -20.88 1.67 17.90
CA ASP A 587 -21.57 0.68 17.06
C ASP A 587 -20.59 -0.36 16.52
N PHE A 588 -19.48 0.10 15.96
CA PHE A 588 -18.42 -0.78 15.47
C PHE A 588 -17.86 -1.69 16.56
N VAL A 589 -17.61 -1.15 17.77
CA VAL A 589 -17.09 -1.95 18.89
C VAL A 589 -18.09 -3.02 19.31
N GLY A 590 -19.39 -2.69 19.36
CA GLY A 590 -20.46 -3.65 19.67
C GLY A 590 -20.48 -4.82 18.70
N VAL A 591 -20.53 -4.50 17.40
CA VAL A 591 -20.49 -5.48 16.30
C VAL A 591 -19.22 -6.33 16.37
N PHE A 592 -18.05 -5.69 16.45
CA PHE A 592 -16.76 -6.39 16.47
C PHE A 592 -16.64 -7.35 17.66
N ARG A 593 -17.08 -6.94 18.86
CA ARG A 593 -17.03 -7.79 20.06
C ARG A 593 -17.87 -9.05 19.88
N SER A 594 -19.07 -8.92 19.34
CA SER A 594 -19.95 -10.05 19.05
C SER A 594 -19.25 -11.06 18.13
N MET A 595 -18.76 -10.59 16.99
CA MET A 595 -18.06 -11.42 16.00
C MET A 595 -16.80 -12.07 16.56
N HIS A 596 -16.00 -11.31 17.32
CA HIS A 596 -14.77 -11.84 17.90
C HIS A 596 -15.03 -12.90 18.97
N ASN A 597 -16.06 -12.73 19.80
CA ASN A 597 -16.45 -13.73 20.79
C ASN A 597 -16.93 -15.02 20.11
N ASN A 598 -17.76 -14.92 19.07
CA ASN A 598 -18.20 -16.09 18.30
C ASN A 598 -17.02 -16.79 17.62
N ALA A 599 -16.06 -16.04 17.06
CA ALA A 599 -14.84 -16.62 16.52
C ALA A 599 -14.04 -17.39 17.58
N LEU A 600 -13.97 -16.87 18.82
CA LEU A 600 -13.30 -17.56 19.93
C LEU A 600 -14.01 -18.87 20.31
N GLU A 601 -15.34 -18.87 20.37
CA GLU A 601 -16.13 -20.09 20.63
C GLU A 601 -15.99 -21.12 19.50
N ARG A 602 -16.05 -20.69 18.23
CA ARG A 602 -15.82 -21.57 17.08
C ARG A 602 -14.43 -22.20 17.11
N ARG A 603 -13.41 -21.40 17.42
CA ARG A 603 -12.05 -21.92 17.56
C ARG A 603 -11.93 -22.95 18.69
N ARG A 604 -12.72 -22.86 19.77
CA ARG A 604 -12.69 -23.89 20.84
C ARG A 604 -13.21 -25.25 20.37
N LYS A 605 -14.11 -25.27 19.38
CA LYS A 605 -14.68 -26.50 18.83
C LYS A 605 -13.71 -27.32 17.99
N MET A 606 -12.58 -26.74 17.55
CA MET A 606 -11.60 -27.44 16.72
C MET A 606 -10.17 -27.28 17.28
N PRO A 607 -9.34 -28.32 17.21
CA PRO A 607 -7.98 -28.25 17.69
C PRO A 607 -7.14 -27.42 16.73
N THR A 608 -6.45 -26.41 17.27
CA THR A 608 -5.59 -25.56 16.44
C THR A 608 -4.33 -26.32 16.01
N PRO A 609 -3.71 -26.01 14.86
CA PRO A 609 -2.44 -26.63 14.44
C PRO A 609 -1.29 -26.48 15.43
N ARG A 610 -1.38 -25.53 16.37
CA ARG A 610 -0.44 -25.37 17.47
C ARG A 610 -0.71 -26.37 18.61
N GLN A 611 -1.98 -26.67 18.89
CA GLN A 611 -2.35 -27.69 19.86
C GLN A 611 -1.97 -29.07 19.34
N LEU A 612 -2.31 -29.39 18.08
CA LEU A 612 -1.98 -30.66 17.45
C LEU A 612 -0.49 -30.94 17.48
N ARG A 613 0.35 -30.00 17.00
CA ARG A 613 1.81 -30.14 17.09
C ARG A 613 2.36 -30.22 18.50
N TYR A 614 1.73 -29.53 19.46
CA TYR A 614 2.19 -29.66 20.84
C TYR A 614 1.91 -31.05 21.36
N LEU A 615 0.71 -31.56 21.09
CA LEU A 615 0.32 -32.90 21.46
C LEU A 615 1.19 -33.96 20.77
N GLU A 616 1.46 -33.84 19.46
CA GLU A 616 2.38 -34.72 18.73
C GLU A 616 3.75 -34.80 19.41
N ARG A 617 4.30 -33.68 19.91
CA ARG A 617 5.56 -33.67 20.68
C ARG A 617 5.43 -34.29 22.06
N LEU A 618 4.29 -34.13 22.72
CA LEU A 618 4.04 -34.79 24.01
C LEU A 618 3.93 -36.31 23.85
N THR A 619 3.38 -36.74 22.72
CA THR A 619 3.16 -38.16 22.41
C THR A 619 4.22 -38.77 21.51
N SER A 620 5.34 -38.06 21.22
CA SER A 620 6.29 -38.50 20.21
C SER A 620 7.02 -39.80 20.58
N ARG A 621 7.09 -40.11 21.87
CA ARG A 621 7.70 -41.32 22.44
C ARG A 621 6.68 -42.38 22.87
N MET A 622 5.38 -42.11 22.69
CA MET A 622 4.31 -43.05 23.02
C MET A 622 4.08 -44.03 21.88
N SER A 623 3.70 -45.27 22.21
CA SER A 623 3.28 -46.26 21.23
C SER A 623 1.94 -45.89 20.60
N GLU A 624 1.60 -46.50 19.46
CA GLU A 624 0.32 -46.23 18.81
C GLU A 624 -0.87 -46.73 19.66
N GLU A 625 -0.67 -47.75 20.49
CA GLU A 625 -1.67 -48.23 21.45
C GLU A 625 -1.92 -47.22 22.59
N GLU A 626 -0.86 -46.60 23.12
CA GLU A 626 -0.96 -45.57 24.17
C GLU A 626 -1.66 -44.31 23.63
N LYS A 627 -1.28 -43.89 22.43
CA LYS A 627 -1.94 -42.82 21.68
C LYS A 627 -3.42 -43.12 21.45
N PHE A 628 -3.74 -44.34 21.00
CA PHE A 628 -5.11 -44.79 20.80
C PHE A 628 -5.93 -44.76 22.09
N ALA A 629 -5.34 -45.11 23.24
CA ALA A 629 -6.01 -45.03 24.54
C ALA A 629 -6.34 -43.58 24.95
N ILE A 630 -5.60 -42.58 24.45
CA ILE A 630 -5.78 -41.16 24.78
C ILE A 630 -6.90 -40.52 23.95
N TRP A 631 -6.96 -40.78 22.64
CA TRP A 631 -7.92 -40.12 21.74
C TRP A 631 -9.00 -41.02 21.13
N GLY A 632 -8.93 -42.34 21.32
CA GLY A 632 -9.97 -43.30 20.90
C GLY A 632 -10.08 -43.52 19.38
N LEU A 633 -11.13 -44.26 18.98
CA LEU A 633 -11.36 -44.73 17.61
C LEU A 633 -11.50 -43.62 16.55
N GLY A 634 -11.93 -42.43 16.95
CA GLY A 634 -12.09 -41.28 16.04
C GLY A 634 -10.78 -40.59 15.67
N GLY A 635 -9.68 -40.94 16.34
CA GLY A 635 -8.38 -40.30 16.15
C GLY A 635 -8.35 -38.84 16.62
N LEU A 636 -7.20 -38.20 16.42
CA LEU A 636 -6.94 -36.83 16.87
C LEU A 636 -7.84 -35.77 16.18
N GLU A 637 -8.35 -36.08 14.99
CA GLU A 637 -9.18 -35.19 14.17
C GLU A 637 -10.62 -35.08 14.68
N ALA A 638 -11.10 -36.08 15.44
CA ALA A 638 -12.44 -36.09 16.01
C ALA A 638 -12.55 -35.29 17.32
N LEU A 639 -11.42 -34.90 17.92
CA LEU A 639 -11.39 -34.17 19.18
C LEU A 639 -11.59 -32.67 18.98
N SER A 640 -12.34 -32.04 19.86
CA SER A 640 -12.46 -30.60 19.95
C SER A 640 -11.17 -29.95 20.47
N GLY A 641 -11.03 -28.65 20.26
CA GLY A 641 -9.90 -27.89 20.78
C GLY A 641 -9.87 -27.80 22.31
N GLU A 642 -10.99 -27.99 23.00
CA GLU A 642 -11.03 -28.09 24.46
C GLU A 642 -10.61 -29.47 24.95
N GLU A 643 -11.05 -30.54 24.30
CA GLU A 643 -10.60 -31.91 24.63
C GLU A 643 -9.09 -32.05 24.43
N VAL A 644 -8.56 -31.58 23.30
CA VAL A 644 -7.12 -31.57 23.06
C VAL A 644 -6.37 -30.72 24.09
N ARG A 645 -6.95 -29.61 24.58
CA ARG A 645 -6.34 -28.85 25.69
C ARG A 645 -6.34 -29.66 26.98
N GLY A 646 -7.44 -30.31 27.32
CA GLY A 646 -7.54 -31.17 28.50
C GLY A 646 -6.50 -32.30 28.48
N ILE A 647 -6.33 -32.94 27.31
CA ILE A 647 -5.31 -33.97 27.09
C ILE A 647 -3.90 -33.38 27.23
N ILE A 648 -3.64 -32.22 26.62
CA ILE A 648 -2.34 -31.53 26.76
C ILE A 648 -2.05 -31.24 28.24
N ASP A 649 -3.03 -30.73 28.99
CA ASP A 649 -2.86 -30.35 30.39
C ASP A 649 -2.66 -31.58 31.28
N SER A 650 -3.32 -32.72 30.99
CA SER A 650 -3.10 -33.97 31.72
C SER A 650 -1.73 -34.59 31.42
N LEU A 651 -1.35 -34.68 30.14
CA LEU A 651 -0.08 -35.25 29.70
C LEU A 651 1.11 -34.37 30.11
N SER A 652 0.99 -33.05 30.02
CA SER A 652 2.09 -32.13 30.35
C SER A 652 2.47 -32.20 31.84
N ASN A 653 1.58 -32.66 32.71
CA ASN A 653 1.87 -32.91 34.12
C ASN A 653 2.49 -34.30 34.36
N ALA A 654 2.16 -35.29 33.53
CA ALA A 654 2.65 -36.66 33.64
C ALA A 654 4.05 -36.87 33.02
N VAL A 655 4.39 -36.13 31.95
CA VAL A 655 5.58 -36.35 31.09
C VAL A 655 6.68 -35.31 31.36
N GLN A 656 6.73 -34.70 32.55
CA GLN A 656 7.76 -33.70 32.88
C GLN A 656 9.17 -34.29 32.71
N GLY A 657 9.95 -33.74 31.76
CA GLY A 657 11.34 -34.14 31.50
C GLY A 657 11.55 -35.10 30.30
N GLU A 658 10.49 -35.67 29.73
CA GLU A 658 10.59 -36.61 28.59
C GLU A 658 10.16 -36.02 27.24
N ILE A 659 9.68 -34.78 27.24
CA ILE A 659 9.21 -34.06 26.05
C ILE A 659 10.42 -33.65 25.21
N GLN A 660 10.37 -33.77 23.89
CA GLN A 660 11.43 -33.26 23.01
C GLN A 660 11.55 -31.72 23.07
N ALA A 661 12.77 -31.20 23.04
CA ALA A 661 13.00 -29.76 23.01
C ALA A 661 12.34 -29.08 21.80
N SER A 662 11.86 -27.85 21.98
CA SER A 662 11.26 -27.10 20.86
C SER A 662 12.32 -26.61 19.88
N GLU A 663 11.98 -26.52 18.58
CA GLU A 663 12.82 -25.88 17.54
C GLU A 663 13.36 -24.51 17.99
N LYS A 664 12.56 -23.74 18.74
CA LYS A 664 12.95 -22.44 19.25
C LYS A 664 14.00 -22.51 20.36
N GLN A 665 13.90 -23.50 21.24
CA GLN A 665 14.90 -23.73 22.28
C GLN A 665 16.22 -24.17 21.64
N VAL A 666 16.16 -25.14 20.72
CA VAL A 666 17.33 -25.61 19.96
C VAL A 666 18.00 -24.46 19.20
N ALA A 667 17.23 -23.70 18.42
CA ALA A 667 17.76 -22.54 17.69
C ALA A 667 18.29 -21.43 18.59
N LEU A 668 17.76 -21.28 19.82
CA LEU A 668 18.27 -20.33 20.80
C LEU A 668 19.60 -20.81 21.39
N ILE A 669 19.72 -22.10 21.71
CA ILE A 669 20.96 -22.72 22.19
C ILE A 669 22.06 -22.52 21.15
N ILE A 670 21.82 -22.92 19.88
CA ILE A 670 22.78 -22.73 18.78
C ILE A 670 23.22 -21.27 18.69
N ARG A 671 22.27 -20.33 18.66
CA ARG A 671 22.58 -18.90 18.56
C ARG A 671 23.39 -18.39 19.75
N LEU A 672 23.11 -18.84 20.97
CA LEU A 672 23.83 -18.41 22.17
C LEU A 672 25.24 -19.01 22.22
N VAL A 673 25.40 -20.27 21.83
CA VAL A 673 26.70 -20.95 21.69
C VAL A 673 27.56 -20.24 20.65
N GLU A 674 27.03 -19.95 19.46
CA GLU A 674 27.71 -19.15 18.43
C GLU A 674 28.11 -17.77 18.96
N LYS A 675 27.19 -17.08 19.64
CA LYS A 675 27.43 -15.75 20.21
C LYS A 675 28.55 -15.76 21.26
N LEU A 676 28.66 -16.84 22.04
CA LEU A 676 29.70 -17.03 23.06
C LEU A 676 30.98 -17.65 22.50
N SER A 677 31.01 -17.99 21.21
CA SER A 677 32.13 -18.70 20.57
C SER A 677 32.49 -20.00 21.29
N LEU A 678 31.48 -20.71 21.79
CA LEU A 678 31.62 -22.05 22.39
C LEU A 678 31.47 -23.12 21.32
N ASP A 679 32.06 -24.29 21.56
CA ASP A 679 31.76 -25.49 20.79
C ASP A 679 30.48 -26.14 21.33
N LEU A 680 29.54 -26.45 20.43
CA LEU A 680 28.21 -26.93 20.80
C LEU A 680 28.28 -28.30 21.46
N ASP A 681 29.06 -29.22 20.90
CA ASP A 681 29.11 -30.61 21.35
C ASP A 681 29.82 -30.69 22.71
N ILE A 682 30.90 -29.94 22.88
CA ILE A 682 31.59 -29.81 24.17
C ILE A 682 30.65 -29.24 25.24
N PHE A 683 29.95 -28.14 24.92
CA PHE A 683 29.04 -27.51 25.88
C PHE A 683 27.91 -28.46 26.29
N LEU A 684 27.29 -29.17 25.35
CA LEU A 684 26.22 -30.12 25.64
C LEU A 684 26.73 -31.27 26.52
N HIS A 685 27.90 -31.84 26.20
CA HIS A 685 28.52 -32.91 27.00
C HIS A 685 28.84 -32.46 28.44
N GLU A 686 29.32 -31.24 28.64
CA GLU A 686 29.56 -30.67 29.98
C GLU A 686 28.28 -30.54 30.81
N GLN A 687 27.12 -30.40 30.15
CA GLN A 687 25.82 -30.38 30.81
C GLN A 687 25.19 -31.79 30.95
N GLY A 688 25.93 -32.85 30.60
CA GLY A 688 25.44 -34.23 30.66
C GLY A 688 24.44 -34.58 29.55
N ILE A 689 24.46 -33.84 28.43
CA ILE A 689 23.57 -34.02 27.28
C ILE A 689 24.38 -34.67 26.17
N VAL A 690 23.87 -35.77 25.59
CA VAL A 690 24.63 -36.59 24.62
C VAL A 690 24.81 -35.85 23.30
N ASP A 691 23.71 -35.31 22.78
CA ASP A 691 23.66 -34.56 21.53
C ASP A 691 22.46 -33.60 21.53
N ILE A 692 22.35 -32.80 20.46
CA ILE A 692 21.28 -31.82 20.29
C ILE A 692 19.89 -32.46 20.19
N ASP A 693 19.79 -33.70 19.71
CA ASP A 693 18.53 -34.42 19.53
C ASP A 693 18.02 -35.03 20.85
N SER A 694 18.93 -35.25 21.80
CA SER A 694 18.64 -35.72 23.16
C SER A 694 18.09 -34.64 24.08
N LEU A 695 18.06 -33.38 23.63
CA LEU A 695 17.53 -32.24 24.40
C LEU A 695 16.04 -32.42 24.75
N THR A 696 15.71 -32.21 26.02
CA THR A 696 14.34 -32.29 26.53
C THR A 696 13.76 -30.90 26.79
N GLY A 697 12.50 -30.72 26.44
CA GLY A 697 11.71 -29.52 26.61
C GLY A 697 10.98 -29.47 27.96
N GLY A 698 10.23 -28.39 28.20
CA GLY A 698 9.55 -28.14 29.47
C GLY A 698 10.29 -27.14 30.36
N ARG A 699 9.67 -26.76 31.48
CA ARG A 699 10.24 -25.78 32.42
C ARG A 699 11.54 -26.29 33.04
N ASP A 700 11.58 -27.58 33.34
CA ASP A 700 12.71 -28.25 34.00
C ASP A 700 13.47 -29.19 33.04
N GLY A 701 13.25 -29.05 31.72
CA GLY A 701 13.93 -29.85 30.70
C GLY A 701 15.37 -29.40 30.45
N THR A 702 16.20 -30.31 29.92
CA THR A 702 17.64 -30.07 29.71
C THR A 702 17.90 -28.89 28.78
N ALA A 703 17.00 -28.61 27.82
CA ALA A 703 17.11 -27.44 26.95
C ALA A 703 16.92 -26.12 27.70
N SER A 704 16.00 -26.06 28.67
CA SER A 704 15.80 -24.84 29.47
C SER A 704 16.99 -24.61 30.40
N MET A 705 17.52 -25.67 31.02
CA MET A 705 18.74 -25.60 31.84
C MET A 705 19.95 -25.12 31.03
N ALA A 706 20.15 -25.69 29.83
CA ALA A 706 21.21 -25.28 28.91
C ALA A 706 21.09 -23.80 28.51
N ILE A 707 19.88 -23.33 28.20
CA ILE A 707 19.61 -21.93 27.88
C ILE A 707 19.93 -21.03 29.06
N ASP A 708 19.47 -21.38 30.28
CA ASP A 708 19.72 -20.57 31.48
C ASP A 708 21.23 -20.46 31.77
N LYS A 709 21.98 -21.55 31.57
CA LYS A 709 23.44 -21.55 31.69
C LYS A 709 24.11 -20.65 30.66
N LEU A 710 23.72 -20.74 29.39
CA LEU A 710 24.25 -19.89 28.32
C LEU A 710 23.91 -18.42 28.53
N ILE A 711 22.69 -18.11 28.98
CA ILE A 711 22.28 -16.75 29.33
C ILE A 711 23.13 -16.23 30.50
N SER A 712 23.37 -17.07 31.52
CA SER A 712 24.26 -16.71 32.63
C SER A 712 25.67 -16.39 32.15
N LEU A 713 26.24 -17.19 31.25
CA LEU A 713 27.57 -16.97 30.66
C LEU A 713 27.62 -15.68 29.83
N ASP A 714 26.58 -15.39 29.05
CA ASP A 714 26.49 -14.15 28.28
C ASP A 714 26.35 -12.93 29.19
N ASN A 715 25.60 -13.04 30.29
CA ASN A 715 25.44 -11.97 31.27
C ASN A 715 26.74 -11.67 32.02
N SER A 716 27.53 -12.70 32.34
CA SER A 716 28.83 -12.57 33.00
C SER A 716 29.98 -12.23 32.05
N SER A 717 29.74 -12.22 30.74
CA SER A 717 30.73 -11.80 29.75
C SER A 717 31.04 -10.31 29.86
N PRO A 718 32.20 -9.84 29.38
CA PRO A 718 32.55 -8.42 29.35
C PRO A 718 31.47 -7.58 28.65
N ALA A 719 31.24 -6.37 29.17
CA ALA A 719 30.28 -5.43 28.61
C ALA A 719 30.60 -5.09 27.14
N THR A 720 29.54 -4.88 26.35
CA THR A 720 29.71 -4.50 24.95
C THR A 720 30.21 -3.06 24.82
N GLU A 721 30.94 -2.74 23.76
CA GLU A 721 31.40 -1.37 23.45
C GLU A 721 30.26 -0.34 23.48
N ARG A 722 29.06 -0.75 23.04
CA ARG A 722 27.87 0.08 23.07
C ARG A 722 27.38 0.36 24.50
N GLN A 723 27.44 -0.62 25.39
CA GLN A 723 27.10 -0.41 26.80
C GLN A 723 28.12 0.51 27.46
N ILE A 724 29.42 0.29 27.23
CA ILE A 724 30.50 1.13 27.74
C ILE A 724 30.33 2.58 27.27
N SER A 725 30.21 2.81 25.96
CA SER A 725 29.98 4.16 25.42
C SER A 725 28.71 4.84 25.95
N THR A 726 27.64 4.07 26.19
CA THR A 726 26.42 4.58 26.81
C THR A 726 26.66 5.02 28.27
N ILE A 727 27.39 4.21 29.05
CA ILE A 727 27.75 4.53 30.44
C ILE A 727 28.62 5.79 30.48
N LEU A 728 29.62 5.89 29.61
CA LEU A 728 30.49 7.06 29.50
C LEU A 728 29.67 8.33 29.23
N SER A 729 28.82 8.31 28.20
CA SER A 729 27.97 9.43 27.84
C SER A 729 26.97 9.83 28.95
N MET A 730 26.37 8.84 29.64
CA MET A 730 25.45 9.12 30.74
C MET A 730 26.14 9.66 31.98
N SER A 731 27.36 9.19 32.27
CA SER A 731 28.17 9.65 33.40
C SER A 731 28.62 11.10 33.18
N GLU A 732 29.04 11.43 31.96
CA GLU A 732 29.32 12.81 31.53
C GLU A 732 28.09 13.73 31.69
N ASN A 733 26.90 13.29 31.25
CA ASN A 733 25.66 14.06 31.41
C ASN A 733 25.31 14.35 32.88
N LEU A 734 25.65 13.42 33.77
CA LEU A 734 25.40 13.54 35.20
C LEU A 734 26.55 14.22 35.96
N GLU A 735 27.67 14.54 35.30
CA GLU A 735 28.89 15.05 35.93
C GLU A 735 29.42 14.11 37.04
N ILE A 736 29.29 12.79 36.81
CA ILE A 736 29.78 11.76 37.74
C ILE A 736 31.04 11.13 37.14
N ALA A 737 32.11 11.04 37.93
CA ALA A 737 33.32 10.32 37.56
C ALA A 737 33.02 8.84 37.28
N ILE A 738 33.69 8.24 36.29
CA ILE A 738 33.36 6.89 35.81
C ILE A 738 33.55 5.86 36.92
N GLU A 739 34.58 6.05 37.74
CA GLU A 739 34.93 5.23 38.89
C GLU A 739 33.74 5.18 39.88
N HIS A 740 33.20 6.35 40.23
CA HIS A 740 32.01 6.45 41.09
C HIS A 740 30.74 5.89 40.44
N ALA A 741 30.62 5.93 39.11
CA ALA A 741 29.49 5.34 38.41
C ALA A 741 29.56 3.81 38.46
N VAL A 742 30.73 3.23 38.21
CA VAL A 742 30.96 1.78 38.20
C VAL A 742 30.85 1.17 39.61
N GLU A 743 31.23 1.90 40.67
CA GLU A 743 31.02 1.49 42.06
C GLU A 743 29.53 1.24 42.41
N LEU A 744 28.58 1.90 41.74
CA LEU A 744 27.14 1.72 41.99
C LEU A 744 26.66 0.30 41.69
N VAL A 745 27.43 -0.46 40.92
CA VAL A 745 27.19 -1.87 40.61
C VAL A 745 28.28 -2.78 41.16
N LYS A 746 29.12 -2.28 42.08
CA LYS A 746 30.21 -3.02 42.74
C LYS A 746 31.20 -3.67 41.76
N SER A 747 31.44 -3.04 40.62
CA SER A 747 32.47 -3.48 39.68
C SER A 747 33.75 -2.69 39.90
N GLU A 748 34.91 -3.31 39.63
CA GLU A 748 36.22 -2.70 39.88
C GLU A 748 36.59 -1.62 38.87
N SER A 749 36.16 -1.78 37.60
CA SER A 749 36.49 -0.87 36.52
C SER A 749 35.49 -0.96 35.37
N ILE A 750 35.48 0.03 34.48
CA ILE A 750 34.62 0.00 33.30
C ILE A 750 35.10 -1.07 32.29
N GLU A 751 36.37 -1.44 32.33
CA GLU A 751 36.99 -2.46 31.49
C GLU A 751 36.61 -3.88 31.92
N THR A 752 36.38 -4.10 33.21
CA THR A 752 36.04 -5.42 33.79
C THR A 752 34.55 -5.59 34.08
N ILE A 753 33.72 -4.59 33.78
CA ILE A 753 32.28 -4.64 34.03
C ILE A 753 31.59 -5.69 33.15
N THR A 754 30.72 -6.49 33.75
CA THR A 754 29.93 -7.50 33.03
C THR A 754 28.78 -6.85 32.24
N LYS A 755 28.23 -7.55 31.24
CA LYS A 755 27.04 -7.05 30.51
C LYS A 755 25.84 -6.81 31.44
N GLN A 756 25.68 -7.65 32.47
CA GLN A 756 24.60 -7.51 33.46
C GLN A 756 24.78 -6.27 34.32
N ASP A 757 25.98 -6.04 34.85
CA ASP A 757 26.28 -4.89 35.69
C ASP A 757 26.22 -3.60 34.88
N ALA A 758 26.73 -3.62 33.65
CA ALA A 758 26.64 -2.49 32.73
C ALA A 758 25.18 -2.11 32.42
N SER A 759 24.30 -3.09 32.18
CA SER A 759 22.87 -2.84 31.95
C SER A 759 22.18 -2.29 33.19
N SER A 760 22.53 -2.80 34.37
CA SER A 760 22.01 -2.34 35.65
C SER A 760 22.44 -0.89 35.92
N LEU A 761 23.72 -0.57 35.66
CA LEU A 761 24.28 0.77 35.79
C LEU A 761 23.57 1.76 34.86
N ILE A 762 23.40 1.43 33.57
CA ILE A 762 22.63 2.25 32.62
C ILE A 762 21.21 2.53 33.15
N GLY A 763 20.57 1.52 33.76
CA GLY A 763 19.26 1.67 34.40
C GLY A 763 19.26 2.69 35.55
N ILE A 764 20.28 2.63 36.43
CA ILE A 764 20.47 3.57 37.55
C ILE A 764 20.72 4.99 37.02
N LEU A 765 21.66 5.16 36.09
CA LEU A 765 21.99 6.47 35.51
C LEU A 765 20.78 7.08 34.80
N LYS A 766 20.01 6.28 34.05
CA LYS A 766 18.77 6.72 33.40
C LYS A 766 17.71 7.21 34.40
N LYS A 767 17.58 6.55 35.56
CA LYS A 767 16.69 7.01 36.64
C LYS A 767 17.18 8.35 37.22
N ARG A 768 18.48 8.51 37.45
CA ARG A 768 19.08 9.76 37.95
C ARG A 768 18.93 10.93 36.97
N ILE A 769 19.10 10.68 35.66
CA ILE A 769 18.86 11.70 34.62
C ILE A 769 17.39 12.15 34.64
N ARG A 770 16.46 11.19 34.78
CA ARG A 770 15.02 11.50 34.85
C ARG A 770 14.65 12.28 36.12
N SER A 771 15.28 12.03 37.26
CA SER A 771 15.03 12.80 38.49
C SER A 771 15.61 14.21 38.39
N ARG A 772 16.82 14.38 37.84
CA ARG A 772 17.43 15.71 37.62
C ARG A 772 16.58 16.59 36.69
N ARG A 773 15.89 15.99 35.72
CA ARG A 773 14.96 16.68 34.79
C ARG A 773 13.58 16.99 35.38
N ARG A 774 13.22 16.45 36.54
CA ARG A 774 11.94 16.73 37.23
C ARG A 774 12.08 17.73 38.38
N GLY A 775 13.31 17.96 38.85
CA GLY A 775 13.63 18.92 39.91
C GLY A 775 14.25 20.24 39.42
N LYS A 776 14.40 20.39 38.10
CA LYS A 776 14.56 21.67 37.39
C LYS A 776 13.27 21.93 36.64
#